data_AF-A0A965A8T4-F1
#
_entry.id   AF-A0A965A8T4-F1
#
_cell.length_a   1.000
_cell.length_b   1.000
_cell.length_c   1.000
_cell.angle_alpha   90.00
_cell.angle_beta   90.00
_cell.angle_gamma   90.00
#
_symmetry.space_group_name_H-M   'P 1'
#
loop_
_entity.id
_entity.type
_entity.pdbx_description
1 polymer ?
#
loop_
_entity_poly.entity_id
_entity_poly.type
_entity_poly.pdbx_seq_one_letter_code
_entity_poly.pdbx_strand_id
1 'polypeptide(L)'
;MILKRLKLFGFMAIITTLVLTACKDEFNEEDFLRLQDELAQSKEQRDSAYLASLSKEQAEAYIASLNEAGDFMSVSILVRADNVPVSGVAVTIGAGNIVAGGRVESVKTVTATTDASGVATFERVYIGTVTINLTKTGFVSASAILNFGTPPTPTAVQTSVNGITKTIYTLPRKRFESIVLPVFSKDATAGGSTATITGTVSIETDLTNKAEEFPAGTVVRASFTDLLTGLSPTVPNTVTAIGYAFDDGNFGTATIAANGSYTLVVPASAAGRNVGLIFPEITANQRLAISTRNNDDVTPEYALVPTVFGPAVGGYDAIPFVSGAKAVFDAPPAAASGLKLGFTPKPRGFTSADYGFPWTETNPTQEFRAGATVFQLTNVGRYTASPVITITGGGGSGASMLAALEGYLSGATVTNVGSGYGASTNVSINLYWTDKDNNDFFLNSFNVTTTATGTLPATITIPSNGFAFSESDPFNTSNQGLDGFEVASFKMTVGGAGTGAVVTPVITAGVGALRVQQIGSGYTSAPTVTFAAGISGNTATLAIREFYTQFFVTMDNSANVGNYSIIPDDIQYRLINTGGGQINPTSSYVIDQQGNGNNLENLVTVVNGDVVFQDAAKTYYTNYYGKLPVSLVANIETQIAEATVYIYEGKFDGLDIDNNGRGYTGIFNVSIEPTITGAPGTGAKLTLTDGGFDSQTREYFWNGNYFTENRGSGYLENLNQQSSIVNYSGTSTVNVKSGEVKTINVKYGTGKRQQVVGGNVIPL
;
A
#
# COMPACT_ATOMS: atom_id res chain seq x y z
N MET A 1 -71.53 -28.20 -86.46
CA MET A 1 -72.17 -27.74 -87.73
C MET A 1 -72.01 -26.23 -87.77
N ILE A 2 -71.56 -25.66 -88.90
CA ILE A 2 -71.40 -24.20 -89.15
C ILE A 2 -70.31 -23.51 -88.29
N LEU A 3 -69.03 -23.83 -88.53
CA LEU A 3 -67.91 -22.85 -88.56
C LEU A 3 -66.59 -23.47 -89.09
N LYS A 4 -66.68 -24.47 -89.97
CA LYS A 4 -65.55 -25.12 -90.68
C LYS A 4 -65.56 -24.85 -92.20
N ARG A 5 -66.13 -23.72 -92.64
CA ARG A 5 -66.33 -23.38 -94.07
C ARG A 5 -65.83 -21.99 -94.50
N LEU A 6 -64.81 -21.41 -93.83
CA LEU A 6 -64.31 -20.08 -94.23
C LEU A 6 -62.79 -19.91 -94.34
N LYS A 7 -61.99 -20.97 -94.34
CA LYS A 7 -60.54 -20.87 -94.62
C LYS A 7 -60.06 -21.72 -95.81
N LEU A 8 -60.98 -22.37 -96.51
CA LEU A 8 -60.69 -23.08 -97.76
C LEU A 8 -60.98 -22.24 -99.03
N PHE A 9 -61.53 -21.03 -98.88
CA PHE A 9 -61.84 -20.13 -100.00
C PHE A 9 -60.84 -18.97 -100.20
N GLY A 10 -59.90 -18.76 -99.26
CA GLY A 10 -58.87 -17.71 -99.40
C GLY A 10 -57.67 -18.11 -100.26
N PHE A 11 -57.42 -19.41 -100.42
CA PHE A 11 -56.26 -19.92 -101.18
C PHE A 11 -56.57 -20.18 -102.66
N MET A 12 -57.85 -20.13 -103.07
CA MET A 12 -58.27 -20.29 -104.46
C MET A 12 -58.41 -18.95 -105.23
N ALA A 13 -58.31 -17.80 -104.54
CA ALA A 13 -58.39 -16.48 -105.16
C ALA A 13 -57.02 -15.86 -105.53
N ILE A 14 -55.91 -16.47 -105.10
CA ILE A 14 -54.54 -16.02 -105.46
C ILE A 14 -53.98 -16.81 -106.66
N ILE A 15 -54.56 -17.96 -106.97
CA ILE A 15 -54.15 -18.81 -108.11
C ILE A 15 -54.81 -18.37 -109.43
N THR A 16 -55.84 -17.53 -109.40
CA THR A 16 -56.52 -17.02 -110.62
C THR A 16 -56.04 -15.62 -111.06
N THR A 17 -55.23 -14.92 -110.26
CA THR A 17 -54.68 -13.59 -110.59
C THR A 17 -53.21 -13.63 -111.04
N LEU A 18 -52.56 -14.81 -110.99
CA LEU A 18 -51.16 -15.02 -111.40
C LEU A 18 -51.01 -15.65 -112.79
N VAL A 19 -52.07 -15.67 -113.59
CA VAL A 19 -52.07 -16.21 -114.97
C VAL A 19 -52.25 -15.12 -116.05
N LEU A 20 -52.24 -13.81 -115.70
CA LEU A 20 -52.47 -12.72 -116.69
C LEU A 20 -51.45 -11.57 -116.72
N THR A 21 -50.22 -11.77 -116.25
CA THR A 21 -49.08 -10.88 -116.59
C THR A 21 -47.79 -11.69 -116.76
N ALA A 22 -47.78 -12.53 -117.79
CA ALA A 22 -46.57 -13.17 -118.30
C ALA A 22 -45.85 -12.23 -119.29
N CYS A 23 -44.52 -12.19 -119.17
CA CYS A 23 -43.54 -11.61 -120.10
C CYS A 23 -43.30 -10.09 -120.06
N LYS A 24 -42.39 -9.68 -119.16
CA LYS A 24 -41.10 -9.00 -119.43
C LYS A 24 -40.82 -8.00 -118.31
N ASP A 25 -39.89 -8.34 -117.41
CA ASP A 25 -39.04 -7.32 -116.82
C ASP A 25 -37.66 -7.93 -116.53
N GLU A 26 -36.64 -7.25 -117.04
CA GLU A 26 -35.24 -7.66 -116.98
C GLU A 26 -34.69 -7.30 -115.60
N PHE A 27 -34.80 -8.21 -114.63
CA PHE A 27 -34.10 -8.09 -113.36
C PHE A 27 -32.59 -8.27 -113.61
N ASN A 28 -31.86 -7.17 -113.72
CA ASN A 28 -30.42 -7.20 -113.97
C ASN A 28 -29.64 -7.37 -112.65
N GLU A 29 -28.36 -7.70 -112.76
CA GLU A 29 -27.50 -8.03 -111.60
C GLU A 29 -27.30 -6.84 -110.63
N GLU A 30 -27.45 -5.61 -111.11
CA GLU A 30 -27.37 -4.39 -110.30
C GLU A 30 -28.55 -4.27 -109.31
N ASP A 31 -29.76 -4.68 -109.73
CA ASP A 31 -30.93 -4.69 -108.85
C ASP A 31 -30.82 -5.75 -107.74
N PHE A 32 -30.15 -6.86 -108.01
CA PHE A 32 -29.89 -7.90 -107.01
C PHE A 32 -28.88 -7.43 -105.94
N LEU A 33 -27.80 -6.77 -106.36
CA LEU A 33 -26.80 -6.23 -105.43
C LEU A 33 -27.36 -5.09 -104.58
N ARG A 34 -28.18 -4.21 -105.15
CA ARG A 34 -28.88 -3.15 -104.40
C ARG A 34 -29.82 -3.72 -103.33
N LEU A 35 -30.58 -4.76 -103.65
CA LEU A 35 -31.45 -5.42 -102.68
C LEU A 35 -30.68 -6.14 -101.57
N GLN A 36 -29.49 -6.68 -101.84
CA GLN A 36 -28.65 -7.25 -100.78
C GLN A 36 -28.12 -6.18 -99.83
N ASP A 37 -27.70 -5.02 -100.34
CA ASP A 37 -27.16 -3.94 -99.52
C ASP A 37 -28.26 -3.26 -98.67
N GLU A 38 -29.46 -3.06 -99.23
CA GLU A 38 -30.63 -2.59 -98.47
C GLU A 38 -31.05 -3.59 -97.40
N LEU A 39 -30.95 -4.91 -97.66
CA LEU A 39 -31.26 -5.94 -96.67
C LEU A 39 -30.22 -5.96 -95.52
N ALA A 40 -28.94 -5.71 -95.84
CA ALA A 40 -27.87 -5.62 -94.85
C ALA A 40 -28.05 -4.39 -93.94
N GLN A 41 -28.29 -3.21 -94.51
CA GLN A 41 -28.55 -1.97 -93.75
C GLN A 41 -29.84 -2.07 -92.92
N SER A 42 -30.89 -2.69 -93.46
CA SER A 42 -32.14 -2.97 -92.74
C SER A 42 -31.93 -3.92 -91.55
N LYS A 43 -31.03 -4.89 -91.66
CA LYS A 43 -30.70 -5.80 -90.56
C LYS A 43 -29.90 -5.09 -89.47
N GLU A 44 -28.91 -4.27 -89.86
CA GLU A 44 -28.10 -3.52 -88.91
C GLU A 44 -28.90 -2.44 -88.14
N GLN A 45 -29.84 -1.77 -88.81
CA GLN A 45 -30.77 -0.84 -88.15
C GLN A 45 -31.74 -1.56 -87.21
N ARG A 46 -32.24 -2.76 -87.56
CA ARG A 46 -33.09 -3.57 -86.67
C ARG A 46 -32.32 -4.08 -85.45
N ASP A 47 -31.08 -4.54 -85.63
CA ASP A 47 -30.26 -5.04 -84.53
C ASP A 47 -29.81 -3.89 -83.60
N SER A 48 -29.52 -2.71 -84.16
CA SER A 48 -29.23 -1.50 -83.36
C SER A 48 -30.45 -0.98 -82.60
N ALA A 49 -31.65 -1.00 -83.19
CA ALA A 49 -32.89 -0.61 -82.52
C ALA A 49 -33.34 -1.63 -81.45
N TYR A 50 -33.07 -2.93 -81.66
CA TYR A 50 -33.31 -3.97 -80.66
C TYR A 50 -32.36 -3.82 -79.46
N LEU A 51 -31.11 -3.47 -79.70
CA LEU A 51 -30.13 -3.26 -78.62
C LEU A 51 -30.33 -1.93 -77.86
N ALA A 52 -30.89 -0.90 -78.50
CA ALA A 52 -31.24 0.36 -77.84
C ALA A 52 -32.56 0.30 -77.04
N SER A 53 -33.37 -0.76 -77.20
CA SER A 53 -34.67 -0.94 -76.52
C SER A 53 -34.63 -1.87 -75.30
N LEU A 54 -33.45 -2.38 -74.92
CA LEU A 54 -33.26 -3.06 -73.63
C LEU A 54 -33.31 -2.02 -72.48
N SER A 55 -34.46 -1.92 -71.80
CA SER A 55 -34.62 -1.03 -70.65
C SER A 55 -33.78 -1.50 -69.45
N LYS A 56 -33.48 -0.57 -68.53
CA LYS A 56 -32.79 -0.84 -67.26
C LYS A 56 -33.39 -2.04 -66.50
N GLU A 57 -34.71 -2.23 -66.57
CA GLU A 57 -35.41 -3.36 -65.96
C GLU A 57 -35.09 -4.73 -66.58
N GLN A 58 -34.83 -4.80 -67.89
CA GLN A 58 -34.41 -6.05 -68.52
C GLN A 58 -32.95 -6.39 -68.19
N ALA A 59 -32.09 -5.39 -68.04
CA ALA A 59 -30.73 -5.58 -67.54
C ALA A 59 -30.73 -6.03 -66.07
N GLU A 60 -31.60 -5.47 -65.24
CA GLU A 60 -31.79 -5.87 -63.83
C GLU A 60 -32.41 -7.27 -63.71
N ALA A 61 -33.38 -7.65 -64.54
CA ALA A 61 -33.93 -9.00 -64.60
C ALA A 61 -32.90 -10.02 -65.12
N TYR A 62 -32.07 -9.62 -66.09
CA TYR A 62 -30.94 -10.43 -66.56
C TYR A 62 -29.92 -10.62 -65.44
N ILE A 63 -29.47 -9.55 -64.78
CA ILE A 63 -28.58 -9.64 -63.60
C ILE A 63 -29.21 -10.46 -62.46
N ALA A 64 -30.52 -10.35 -62.23
CA ALA A 64 -31.23 -11.14 -61.22
C ALA A 64 -31.23 -12.63 -61.55
N SER A 65 -31.48 -13.02 -62.81
CA SER A 65 -31.38 -14.42 -63.26
C SER A 65 -29.95 -14.95 -63.31
N LEU A 66 -28.96 -14.11 -63.60
CA LEU A 66 -27.53 -14.43 -63.50
C LEU A 66 -27.11 -14.66 -62.04
N ASN A 67 -27.60 -13.83 -61.12
CA ASN A 67 -27.39 -13.98 -59.68
C ASN A 67 -28.08 -15.23 -59.16
N GLU A 68 -29.33 -15.50 -59.56
CA GLU A 68 -30.02 -16.75 -59.22
C GLU A 68 -29.22 -17.98 -59.70
N ALA A 69 -28.67 -17.94 -60.91
CA ALA A 69 -27.81 -19.00 -61.42
C ALA A 69 -26.46 -19.14 -60.67
N GLY A 70 -25.99 -18.08 -60.01
CA GLY A 70 -24.77 -18.06 -59.19
C GLY A 70 -24.99 -18.44 -57.71
N ASP A 71 -26.21 -18.30 -57.21
CA ASP A 71 -26.57 -18.55 -55.80
C ASP A 71 -26.79 -20.03 -55.47
N PHE A 72 -27.03 -20.86 -56.50
CA PHE A 72 -27.23 -22.30 -56.36
C PHE A 72 -26.04 -23.12 -56.87
N MET A 73 -25.76 -24.22 -56.17
CA MET A 73 -24.84 -25.26 -56.60
C MET A 73 -25.51 -26.62 -56.63
N SER A 74 -24.90 -27.56 -57.36
CA SER A 74 -25.25 -28.97 -57.25
C SER A 74 -24.32 -29.66 -56.26
N VAL A 75 -24.91 -30.40 -55.32
CA VAL A 75 -24.16 -31.08 -54.26
C VAL A 75 -24.48 -32.56 -54.32
N SER A 76 -23.44 -33.39 -54.34
CA SER A 76 -23.54 -34.84 -54.20
C SER A 76 -23.00 -35.26 -52.84
N ILE A 77 -23.87 -35.76 -51.97
CA ILE A 77 -23.52 -36.20 -50.62
C ILE A 77 -23.41 -37.72 -50.63
N LEU A 78 -22.19 -38.22 -50.45
CA LEU A 78 -21.91 -39.63 -50.27
C LEU A 78 -21.98 -39.97 -48.77
N VAL A 79 -22.95 -40.78 -48.39
CA VAL A 79 -23.12 -41.23 -47.01
C VAL A 79 -22.48 -42.61 -46.82
N ARG A 80 -21.60 -42.74 -45.83
CA ARG A 80 -20.85 -43.98 -45.56
C ARG A 80 -20.92 -44.39 -44.09
N ALA A 81 -20.94 -45.70 -43.84
CA ALA A 81 -20.67 -46.31 -42.55
C ALA A 81 -19.41 -47.16 -42.70
N ASP A 82 -18.36 -46.87 -41.92
CA ASP A 82 -17.07 -47.58 -41.99
C ASP A 82 -16.52 -47.76 -43.42
N ASN A 83 -16.53 -46.66 -44.19
CA ASN A 83 -16.14 -46.59 -45.61
C ASN A 83 -17.04 -47.35 -46.60
N VAL A 84 -18.10 -48.01 -46.15
CA VAL A 84 -19.10 -48.66 -47.00
C VAL A 84 -20.25 -47.69 -47.29
N PRO A 85 -20.66 -47.48 -48.55
CA PRO A 85 -21.80 -46.62 -48.85
C PRO A 85 -23.11 -47.15 -48.28
N VAL A 86 -23.96 -46.24 -47.77
CA VAL A 86 -25.22 -46.59 -47.12
C VAL A 86 -26.39 -46.08 -47.95
N SER A 87 -27.17 -46.99 -48.52
CA SER A 87 -28.40 -46.68 -49.26
C SER A 87 -29.58 -46.37 -48.32
N GLY A 88 -30.58 -45.63 -48.79
CA GLY A 88 -31.82 -45.41 -48.03
C GLY A 88 -31.68 -44.42 -46.86
N VAL A 89 -30.61 -43.62 -46.79
CA VAL A 89 -30.46 -42.55 -45.80
C VAL A 89 -31.21 -41.32 -46.30
N ALA A 90 -32.15 -40.80 -45.50
CA ALA A 90 -32.78 -39.53 -45.78
C ALA A 90 -31.81 -38.40 -45.40
N VAL A 91 -31.39 -37.64 -46.42
CA VAL A 91 -30.49 -36.49 -46.32
C VAL A 91 -31.32 -35.24 -46.53
N THR A 92 -31.41 -34.40 -45.51
CA THR A 92 -32.17 -33.14 -45.56
C THR A 92 -31.20 -31.96 -45.44
N ILE A 93 -31.19 -31.07 -46.43
CA ILE A 93 -30.41 -29.83 -46.39
C ILE A 93 -31.36 -28.67 -46.06
N GLY A 94 -31.13 -28.03 -44.92
CA GLY A 94 -31.72 -26.75 -44.56
C GLY A 94 -30.68 -25.64 -44.72
N ALA A 95 -31.01 -24.55 -45.41
CA ALA A 95 -30.12 -23.38 -45.41
C ALA A 95 -30.11 -22.75 -44.00
N GLY A 96 -28.92 -22.45 -43.48
CA GLY A 96 -28.80 -21.55 -42.34
C GLY A 96 -29.20 -20.13 -42.74
N ASN A 97 -29.44 -19.24 -41.78
CA ASN A 97 -29.73 -17.83 -42.05
C ASN A 97 -28.70 -17.25 -43.03
N ILE A 98 -29.12 -16.98 -44.28
CA ILE A 98 -28.27 -16.37 -45.30
C ILE A 98 -28.15 -14.88 -44.95
N VAL A 99 -27.00 -14.47 -44.42
CA VAL A 99 -26.67 -13.05 -44.23
C VAL A 99 -25.54 -12.67 -45.17
N ALA A 100 -25.82 -12.67 -46.47
CA ALA A 100 -24.96 -12.06 -47.46
C ALA A 100 -25.83 -11.35 -48.51
N GLY A 101 -25.79 -10.01 -48.53
CA GLY A 101 -26.49 -9.20 -49.53
C GLY A 101 -27.94 -8.79 -49.21
N GLY A 102 -28.44 -9.01 -47.99
CA GLY A 102 -29.73 -8.47 -47.53
C GLY A 102 -30.98 -9.15 -48.13
N ARG A 103 -30.85 -10.31 -48.77
CA ARG A 103 -31.97 -11.08 -49.33
C ARG A 103 -32.40 -12.17 -48.35
N VAL A 104 -33.58 -12.02 -47.76
CA VAL A 104 -34.22 -13.04 -46.92
C VAL A 104 -35.26 -13.77 -47.77
N GLU A 105 -34.92 -14.94 -48.31
CA GLU A 105 -35.91 -15.87 -48.82
C GLU A 105 -36.27 -16.89 -47.73
N SER A 106 -37.56 -17.22 -47.62
CA SER A 106 -38.05 -18.29 -46.76
C SER A 106 -37.43 -19.62 -47.19
N VAL A 107 -36.52 -20.12 -46.36
CA VAL A 107 -35.70 -21.32 -46.60
C VAL A 107 -36.58 -22.54 -46.89
N LYS A 108 -36.43 -23.11 -48.09
CA LYS A 108 -37.04 -24.40 -48.45
C LYS A 108 -36.06 -25.52 -48.10
N THR A 109 -36.43 -26.38 -47.15
CA THR A 109 -35.71 -27.63 -46.89
C THR A 109 -35.85 -28.56 -48.09
N VAL A 110 -34.74 -29.09 -48.60
CA VAL A 110 -34.72 -30.11 -49.65
C VAL A 110 -34.30 -31.44 -49.05
N THR A 111 -34.98 -32.52 -49.43
CA THR A 111 -34.67 -33.88 -48.94
C THR A 111 -34.46 -34.80 -50.13
N ALA A 112 -33.41 -35.61 -50.07
CA ALA A 112 -33.15 -36.70 -51.00
C ALA A 112 -32.82 -37.97 -50.20
N THR A 113 -33.00 -39.13 -50.82
CA THR A 113 -32.61 -40.41 -50.23
C THR A 113 -31.38 -40.94 -50.96
N THR A 114 -30.41 -41.49 -50.23
CA THR A 114 -29.22 -42.08 -50.85
C THR A 114 -29.56 -43.32 -51.68
N ASP A 115 -28.96 -43.42 -52.86
CA ASP A 115 -29.11 -44.58 -53.75
C ASP A 115 -28.28 -45.80 -53.31
N ALA A 116 -28.22 -46.85 -54.15
CA ALA A 116 -27.42 -48.04 -53.87
C ALA A 116 -25.90 -47.77 -53.74
N SER A 117 -25.42 -46.66 -54.32
CA SER A 117 -24.04 -46.19 -54.19
C SER A 117 -23.83 -45.28 -52.98
N GLY A 118 -24.87 -45.07 -52.15
CA GLY A 118 -24.85 -44.21 -50.97
C GLY A 118 -24.87 -42.72 -51.28
N VAL A 119 -25.21 -42.32 -52.51
CA VAL A 119 -25.17 -40.92 -52.95
C VAL A 119 -26.57 -40.31 -52.93
N ALA A 120 -26.69 -39.13 -52.32
CA ALA A 120 -27.84 -38.25 -52.43
C ALA A 120 -27.44 -36.99 -53.21
N THR A 121 -28.10 -36.73 -54.33
CA THR A 121 -27.79 -35.59 -55.22
C THR A 121 -28.83 -34.50 -55.09
N PHE A 122 -28.37 -33.26 -54.98
CA PHE A 122 -29.20 -32.07 -54.89
C PHE A 122 -28.79 -31.12 -56.01
N GLU A 123 -29.72 -30.71 -56.87
CA GLU A 123 -29.39 -29.87 -58.02
C GLU A 123 -29.35 -28.37 -57.69
N ARG A 124 -30.07 -27.95 -56.65
CA ARG A 124 -30.24 -26.54 -56.24
C ARG A 124 -30.05 -26.38 -54.73
N VAL A 125 -28.80 -26.24 -54.28
CA VAL A 125 -28.42 -25.94 -52.89
C VAL A 125 -27.84 -24.54 -52.80
N TYR A 126 -28.26 -23.74 -51.82
CA TYR A 126 -27.72 -22.39 -51.62
C TYR A 126 -26.24 -22.44 -51.21
N ILE A 127 -25.45 -21.53 -51.79
CA ILE A 127 -24.06 -21.32 -51.41
C ILE A 127 -24.02 -20.49 -50.13
N GLY A 128 -23.54 -21.09 -49.04
CA GLY A 128 -23.47 -20.48 -47.71
C GLY A 128 -23.38 -21.54 -46.61
N THR A 129 -23.73 -21.16 -45.38
CA THR A 129 -23.82 -22.12 -44.27
C THR A 129 -25.12 -22.91 -44.34
N VAL A 130 -25.03 -24.23 -44.37
CA VAL A 130 -26.16 -25.16 -44.37
C VAL A 130 -26.09 -26.12 -43.19
N THR A 131 -27.25 -26.61 -42.77
CA THR A 131 -27.36 -27.77 -41.88
C THR A 131 -27.86 -28.97 -42.68
N ILE A 132 -27.11 -30.06 -42.63
CA ILE A 132 -27.42 -31.32 -43.30
C ILE A 132 -27.77 -32.35 -42.25
N ASN A 133 -29.02 -32.81 -42.25
CA ASN A 133 -29.51 -33.84 -41.33
C ASN A 133 -29.55 -35.19 -42.04
N LEU A 134 -29.08 -36.24 -41.35
CA LEU A 134 -29.00 -37.61 -41.81
C LEU A 134 -29.88 -38.47 -40.92
N THR A 135 -30.89 -39.12 -41.49
CA THR A 135 -31.79 -40.01 -40.74
C THR A 135 -31.99 -41.33 -41.47
N LYS A 136 -31.87 -42.44 -40.73
CA LYS A 136 -32.16 -43.80 -41.22
C LYS A 136 -32.42 -44.72 -40.03
N THR A 137 -33.49 -45.51 -40.09
CA THR A 137 -33.76 -46.53 -39.05
C THR A 137 -32.58 -47.48 -38.91
N GLY A 138 -32.18 -47.77 -37.66
CA GLY A 138 -31.00 -48.59 -37.35
C GLY A 138 -29.67 -47.85 -37.38
N PHE A 139 -29.64 -46.57 -37.73
CA PHE A 139 -28.46 -45.70 -37.66
C PHE A 139 -28.69 -44.55 -36.68
N VAL A 140 -27.61 -44.02 -36.13
CA VAL A 140 -27.61 -42.81 -35.28
C VAL A 140 -27.88 -41.60 -36.17
N SER A 141 -28.91 -40.82 -35.84
CA SER A 141 -29.20 -39.57 -36.56
C SER A 141 -28.08 -38.57 -36.32
N ALA A 142 -27.66 -37.89 -37.39
CA ALA A 142 -26.54 -36.95 -37.33
C ALA A 142 -26.85 -35.66 -38.09
N SER A 143 -26.28 -34.56 -37.63
CA SER A 143 -26.36 -33.25 -38.26
C SER A 143 -24.94 -32.71 -38.54
N ALA A 144 -24.72 -32.25 -39.77
CA ALA A 144 -23.48 -31.61 -40.19
C ALA A 144 -23.75 -30.15 -40.54
N ILE A 145 -22.97 -29.23 -39.99
CA ILE A 145 -23.00 -27.81 -40.36
C ILE A 145 -21.83 -27.56 -41.28
N LEU A 146 -22.11 -27.24 -42.54
CA LEU A 146 -21.10 -26.99 -43.57
C LEU A 146 -21.27 -25.59 -44.15
N ASN A 147 -20.18 -24.94 -44.52
CA ASN A 147 -20.19 -23.66 -45.23
C ASN A 147 -19.60 -23.83 -46.63
N PHE A 148 -20.42 -23.63 -47.66
CA PHE A 148 -20.04 -23.71 -49.08
C PHE A 148 -19.36 -22.45 -49.63
N GLY A 149 -18.99 -21.52 -48.74
CA GLY A 149 -18.35 -20.26 -49.05
C GLY A 149 -19.38 -19.19 -49.44
N THR A 150 -18.93 -18.19 -50.19
CA THR A 150 -19.78 -17.13 -50.73
C THR A 150 -20.18 -17.44 -52.17
N PRO A 151 -21.39 -17.05 -52.60
CA PRO A 151 -21.76 -17.09 -54.01
C PRO A 151 -20.71 -16.37 -54.87
N PRO A 152 -20.28 -16.93 -56.01
CA PRO A 152 -19.39 -16.23 -56.91
C PRO A 152 -20.10 -15.00 -57.48
N THR A 153 -19.48 -13.82 -57.36
CA THR A 153 -19.99 -12.60 -57.99
C THR A 153 -19.86 -12.71 -59.50
N PRO A 154 -20.90 -12.36 -60.29
CA PRO A 154 -20.79 -12.28 -61.74
C PRO A 154 -19.60 -11.41 -62.15
N THR A 155 -18.76 -11.89 -63.06
CA THR A 155 -17.61 -11.11 -63.54
C THR A 155 -18.06 -10.22 -64.69
N ALA A 156 -17.94 -8.91 -64.49
CA ALA A 156 -18.18 -7.89 -65.50
C ALA A 156 -16.99 -7.84 -66.47
N VAL A 157 -17.20 -8.25 -67.73
CA VAL A 157 -16.22 -8.16 -68.80
C VAL A 157 -16.59 -6.98 -69.70
N GLN A 158 -15.72 -5.98 -69.78
CA GLN A 158 -15.90 -4.86 -70.72
C GLN A 158 -15.42 -5.30 -72.11
N THR A 159 -16.34 -5.38 -73.08
CA THR A 159 -16.02 -5.72 -74.48
C THR A 159 -16.38 -4.53 -75.36
N SER A 160 -15.43 -4.08 -76.19
CA SER A 160 -15.69 -3.05 -77.20
C SER A 160 -16.22 -3.70 -78.47
N VAL A 161 -17.45 -3.37 -78.85
CA VAL A 161 -18.06 -3.81 -80.11
C VAL A 161 -18.35 -2.56 -80.92
N ASN A 162 -17.67 -2.41 -82.07
CA ASN A 162 -17.75 -1.25 -82.97
C ASN A 162 -17.48 0.11 -82.27
N GLY A 163 -16.51 0.15 -81.35
CA GLY A 163 -16.10 1.37 -80.66
C GLY A 163 -16.96 1.76 -79.45
N ILE A 164 -18.03 1.02 -79.16
CA ILE A 164 -18.85 1.19 -77.96
C ILE A 164 -18.44 0.14 -76.92
N THR A 165 -18.01 0.60 -75.75
CA THR A 165 -17.68 -0.29 -74.62
C THR A 165 -18.98 -0.80 -73.98
N LYS A 166 -19.19 -2.11 -73.98
CA LYS A 166 -20.31 -2.77 -73.31
C LYS A 166 -19.82 -3.66 -72.17
N THR A 167 -20.47 -3.58 -71.02
CA THR A 167 -20.24 -4.52 -69.92
C THR A 167 -21.10 -5.77 -70.12
N ILE A 168 -20.45 -6.90 -70.38
CA ILE A 168 -21.09 -8.23 -70.44
C ILE A 168 -20.81 -8.93 -69.11
N TYR A 169 -21.87 -9.27 -68.38
CA TYR A 169 -21.75 -10.11 -67.20
C TYR A 169 -21.67 -11.57 -67.64
N THR A 170 -20.59 -12.25 -67.26
CA THR A 170 -20.46 -13.68 -67.51
C THR A 170 -21.13 -14.46 -66.39
N LEU A 171 -21.95 -15.44 -66.76
CA LEU A 171 -22.54 -16.39 -65.81
C LEU A 171 -21.43 -17.04 -64.99
N PRO A 172 -21.50 -17.01 -63.65
CA PRO A 172 -20.64 -17.85 -62.84
C PRO A 172 -20.78 -19.30 -63.30
N ARG A 173 -19.66 -20.02 -63.39
CA ARG A 173 -19.72 -21.45 -63.72
C ARG A 173 -20.51 -22.16 -62.63
N LYS A 174 -21.44 -23.05 -63.05
CA LYS A 174 -22.17 -23.92 -62.12
C LYS A 174 -21.18 -24.67 -61.24
N ARG A 175 -21.32 -24.50 -59.92
CA ARG A 175 -20.46 -25.17 -58.94
C ARG A 175 -21.02 -26.56 -58.64
N PHE A 176 -20.09 -27.51 -58.53
CA PHE A 176 -20.38 -28.89 -58.16
C PHE A 176 -19.50 -29.23 -56.96
N GLU A 177 -20.13 -29.65 -55.87
CA GLU A 177 -19.41 -30.09 -54.67
C GLU A 177 -19.76 -31.55 -54.39
N SER A 178 -18.76 -32.32 -53.97
CA SER A 178 -18.96 -33.69 -53.48
C SER A 178 -18.46 -33.78 -52.05
N ILE A 179 -19.34 -34.23 -51.15
CA ILE A 179 -19.09 -34.30 -49.71
C ILE A 179 -19.25 -35.74 -49.28
N VAL A 180 -18.40 -36.20 -48.36
CA VAL A 180 -18.53 -37.52 -47.73
C VAL A 180 -18.97 -37.33 -46.28
N LEU A 181 -20.17 -37.77 -45.92
CA LEU A 181 -20.65 -37.70 -44.54
C LEU A 181 -20.72 -39.10 -43.93
N PRO A 182 -20.15 -39.32 -42.74
CA PRO A 182 -20.29 -40.60 -42.05
C PRO A 182 -21.71 -40.76 -41.47
N VAL A 183 -22.14 -42.00 -41.27
CA VAL A 183 -23.25 -42.42 -40.39
C VAL A 183 -22.83 -43.67 -39.64
N PHE A 184 -23.41 -43.91 -38.48
CA PHE A 184 -22.99 -45.01 -37.59
C PHE A 184 -24.19 -45.90 -37.27
N SER A 185 -24.01 -47.22 -37.43
CA SER A 185 -25.06 -48.20 -37.13
C SER A 185 -25.27 -48.32 -35.61
N LYS A 186 -26.53 -48.36 -35.16
CA LYS A 186 -26.92 -48.64 -33.77
C LYS A 186 -26.78 -50.11 -33.41
N ASP A 187 -26.81 -51.00 -34.40
CA ASP A 187 -26.79 -52.45 -34.19
C ASP A 187 -25.35 -52.96 -34.10
N ALA A 188 -24.90 -53.23 -32.86
CA ALA A 188 -23.59 -53.82 -32.58
C ALA A 188 -23.37 -55.18 -33.28
N THR A 189 -24.43 -55.97 -33.48
CA THR A 189 -24.34 -57.31 -34.09
C THR A 189 -24.25 -57.29 -35.62
N ALA A 190 -24.65 -56.20 -36.26
CA ALA A 190 -24.47 -55.96 -37.70
C ALA A 190 -23.15 -55.24 -38.04
N GLY A 191 -22.15 -55.31 -37.15
CA GLY A 191 -20.89 -54.56 -37.28
C GLY A 191 -20.99 -53.13 -36.76
N GLY A 192 -21.81 -52.89 -35.73
CA GLY A 192 -22.10 -51.56 -35.19
C GLY A 192 -20.85 -50.73 -34.92
N SER A 193 -20.84 -49.53 -35.48
CA SER A 193 -19.71 -48.59 -35.48
C SER A 193 -19.72 -47.71 -34.22
N THR A 194 -19.97 -48.30 -33.05
CA THR A 194 -20.08 -47.57 -31.78
C THR A 194 -19.26 -48.23 -30.68
N ALA A 195 -18.78 -47.44 -29.74
CA ALA A 195 -18.11 -47.86 -28.51
C ALA A 195 -18.72 -47.15 -27.32
N THR A 196 -18.51 -47.68 -26.11
CA THR A 196 -18.95 -47.04 -24.87
C THR A 196 -17.73 -46.53 -24.11
N ILE A 197 -17.76 -45.26 -23.69
CA ILE A 197 -16.78 -44.73 -22.75
C ILE A 197 -17.51 -44.53 -21.41
N THR A 198 -16.95 -45.12 -20.37
CA THR A 198 -17.43 -45.06 -18.99
C THR A 198 -16.34 -44.46 -18.12
N GLY A 199 -16.68 -44.02 -16.92
CA GLY A 199 -15.67 -43.59 -15.95
C GLY A 199 -16.29 -42.86 -14.77
N THR A 200 -15.42 -42.38 -13.88
CA THR A 200 -15.79 -41.47 -12.80
C THR A 200 -15.14 -40.11 -12.99
N VAL A 201 -15.82 -39.06 -12.55
CA VAL A 201 -15.28 -37.71 -12.46
C VAL A 201 -15.34 -37.24 -11.03
N SER A 202 -14.20 -36.89 -10.43
CA SER A 202 -14.13 -36.31 -9.08
C SER A 202 -13.53 -34.91 -9.07
N ILE A 203 -13.83 -34.17 -8.02
CA ILE A 203 -13.50 -32.75 -7.81
C ILE A 203 -13.21 -32.54 -6.31
N GLU A 204 -12.26 -31.66 -5.97
CA GLU A 204 -11.90 -31.35 -4.58
C GLU A 204 -12.57 -30.04 -4.15
N THR A 205 -13.87 -30.12 -3.84
CA THR A 205 -14.67 -28.97 -3.41
C THR A 205 -14.61 -28.71 -1.92
N ASP A 206 -14.13 -29.64 -1.10
CA ASP A 206 -13.89 -29.38 0.32
C ASP A 206 -12.53 -29.92 0.76
N LEU A 207 -11.57 -29.00 0.87
CA LEU A 207 -10.21 -29.33 1.31
C LEU A 207 -10.13 -29.57 2.82
N THR A 208 -11.21 -29.55 3.59
CA THR A 208 -11.19 -29.81 5.03
C THR A 208 -11.51 -31.27 5.37
N ASN A 209 -11.81 -32.09 4.38
CA ASN A 209 -12.12 -33.50 4.55
C ASN A 209 -11.39 -34.36 3.48
N LYS A 210 -11.52 -35.69 3.54
CA LYS A 210 -10.87 -36.64 2.61
C LYS A 210 -11.87 -37.42 1.73
N ALA A 211 -13.16 -37.13 1.86
CA ALA A 211 -14.20 -37.77 1.08
C ALA A 211 -14.15 -37.23 -0.35
N GLU A 212 -14.20 -38.12 -1.33
CA GLU A 212 -14.20 -37.72 -2.74
C GLU A 212 -15.53 -37.05 -3.08
N GLU A 213 -15.48 -35.88 -3.71
CA GLU A 213 -16.67 -35.18 -4.19
C GLU A 213 -16.82 -35.29 -5.71
N PHE A 214 -18.05 -35.14 -6.20
CA PHE A 214 -18.41 -35.40 -7.59
C PHE A 214 -19.23 -34.24 -8.20
N PRO A 215 -18.92 -33.79 -9.42
CA PRO A 215 -19.66 -32.72 -10.09
C PRO A 215 -20.93 -33.26 -10.77
N ALA A 216 -21.89 -33.69 -9.97
CA ALA A 216 -23.15 -34.23 -10.46
C ALA A 216 -23.92 -33.22 -11.33
N GLY A 217 -24.47 -33.68 -12.45
CA GLY A 217 -25.22 -32.84 -13.40
C GLY A 217 -24.37 -32.17 -14.48
N THR A 218 -23.04 -32.20 -14.38
CA THR A 218 -22.16 -31.68 -15.44
C THR A 218 -22.18 -32.60 -16.67
N VAL A 219 -22.19 -32.01 -17.87
CA VAL A 219 -22.26 -32.76 -19.14
C VAL A 219 -20.87 -32.91 -19.75
N VAL A 220 -20.41 -34.15 -19.88
CA VAL A 220 -19.21 -34.51 -20.67
C VAL A 220 -19.63 -34.70 -22.12
N ARG A 221 -18.82 -34.19 -23.06
CA ARG A 221 -19.09 -34.27 -24.49
C ARG A 221 -17.94 -34.92 -25.24
N ALA A 222 -18.24 -35.60 -26.33
CA ALA A 222 -17.26 -35.99 -27.32
C ALA A 222 -17.17 -34.94 -28.43
N SER A 223 -15.96 -34.64 -28.87
CA SER A 223 -15.68 -33.81 -30.04
C SER A 223 -15.70 -34.67 -31.30
N PHE A 224 -16.49 -34.26 -32.29
CA PHE A 224 -16.64 -34.97 -33.56
C PHE A 224 -16.16 -34.16 -34.77
N THR A 225 -15.51 -33.02 -34.55
CA THR A 225 -14.99 -32.17 -35.61
C THR A 225 -14.04 -32.95 -36.54
N ASP A 226 -13.26 -33.88 -35.97
CA ASP A 226 -12.34 -34.72 -36.72
C ASP A 226 -13.03 -35.73 -37.66
N LEU A 227 -14.33 -36.02 -37.46
CA LEU A 227 -15.08 -36.90 -38.37
C LEU A 227 -15.24 -36.29 -39.77
N LEU A 228 -15.06 -34.99 -39.89
CA LEU A 228 -15.14 -34.24 -41.13
C LEU A 228 -13.76 -33.92 -41.73
N THR A 229 -12.68 -34.44 -41.13
CA THR A 229 -11.33 -34.34 -41.71
C THR A 229 -11.28 -35.13 -43.01
N GLY A 230 -10.89 -34.46 -44.11
CA GLY A 230 -10.94 -35.04 -45.46
C GLY A 230 -12.15 -34.65 -46.31
N LEU A 231 -13.02 -33.74 -45.83
CA LEU A 231 -14.10 -33.16 -46.63
C LEU A 231 -13.62 -32.25 -47.79
N SER A 232 -12.34 -31.91 -47.87
CA SER A 232 -11.82 -31.10 -48.98
C SER A 232 -11.54 -32.01 -50.19
N PRO A 233 -12.28 -31.89 -51.30
CA PRO A 233 -11.76 -32.35 -52.59
C PRO A 233 -10.45 -31.60 -52.89
N THR A 234 -9.65 -32.15 -53.79
CA THR A 234 -8.36 -31.63 -54.29
C THR A 234 -8.39 -30.22 -54.91
N VAL A 235 -9.51 -29.52 -54.82
CA VAL A 235 -9.68 -28.12 -55.24
C VAL A 235 -9.64 -27.23 -53.98
N PRO A 236 -8.75 -26.24 -53.90
CA PRO A 236 -8.60 -25.44 -52.69
C PRO A 236 -9.90 -24.66 -52.35
N ASN A 237 -10.37 -24.85 -51.12
CA ASN A 237 -11.12 -23.87 -50.30
C ASN A 237 -12.60 -23.58 -50.61
N THR A 238 -13.41 -24.55 -51.05
CA THR A 238 -14.84 -24.30 -51.29
C THR A 238 -15.79 -24.70 -50.16
N VAL A 239 -15.47 -25.71 -49.35
CA VAL A 239 -16.35 -26.20 -48.27
C VAL A 239 -15.61 -26.26 -46.94
N THR A 240 -16.14 -25.57 -45.92
CA THR A 240 -15.61 -25.59 -44.55
C THR A 240 -16.58 -26.31 -43.63
N ALA A 241 -16.11 -27.35 -42.93
CA ALA A 241 -16.86 -27.97 -41.85
C ALA A 241 -16.90 -27.03 -40.63
N ILE A 242 -18.10 -26.70 -40.15
CA ILE A 242 -18.29 -25.91 -38.93
C ILE A 242 -18.54 -26.82 -37.73
N GLY A 243 -19.29 -27.90 -37.91
CA GLY A 243 -19.60 -28.82 -36.82
C GLY A 243 -20.27 -30.11 -37.29
N TYR A 244 -20.20 -31.12 -36.42
CA TYR A 244 -20.88 -32.40 -36.60
C TYR A 244 -21.44 -32.84 -35.25
N ALA A 245 -22.73 -33.13 -35.19
CA ALA A 245 -23.43 -33.52 -33.98
C ALA A 245 -24.34 -34.73 -34.24
N PHE A 246 -24.75 -35.38 -33.17
CA PHE A 246 -25.71 -36.48 -33.20
C PHE A 246 -26.95 -36.08 -32.44
N ASP A 247 -28.12 -36.42 -32.97
CA ASP A 247 -29.41 -35.99 -32.42
C ASP A 247 -30.03 -37.03 -31.46
N ASP A 248 -29.31 -38.13 -31.20
CA ASP A 248 -29.82 -39.31 -30.51
C ASP A 248 -29.28 -39.44 -29.08
N GLY A 249 -29.99 -38.85 -28.11
CA GLY A 249 -29.80 -39.08 -26.66
C GLY A 249 -28.34 -38.99 -26.17
N ASN A 250 -27.85 -40.07 -25.56
CA ASN A 250 -26.51 -40.17 -24.94
C ASN A 250 -25.36 -40.36 -25.96
N PHE A 251 -25.63 -40.18 -27.24
CA PHE A 251 -24.60 -40.32 -28.27
C PHE A 251 -23.70 -39.08 -28.28
N GLY A 252 -22.45 -39.28 -27.86
CA GLY A 252 -21.45 -38.23 -27.70
C GLY A 252 -21.68 -37.29 -26.52
N THR A 253 -22.67 -37.53 -25.67
CA THR A 253 -22.89 -36.75 -24.45
C THR A 253 -23.26 -37.65 -23.28
N ALA A 254 -22.81 -37.30 -22.08
CA ALA A 254 -23.22 -37.95 -20.84
C ALA A 254 -23.31 -36.94 -19.70
N THR A 255 -24.30 -37.10 -18.83
CA THR A 255 -24.40 -36.33 -17.59
C THR A 255 -23.75 -37.13 -16.46
N ILE A 256 -22.90 -36.48 -15.67
CA ILE A 256 -22.23 -37.07 -14.52
C ILE A 256 -23.27 -37.32 -13.41
N ALA A 257 -23.34 -38.55 -12.91
CA ALA A 257 -24.23 -38.95 -11.83
C ALA A 257 -23.71 -38.50 -10.45
N ALA A 258 -24.54 -38.65 -9.41
CA ALA A 258 -24.21 -38.25 -8.04
C ALA A 258 -22.98 -38.97 -7.44
N ASN A 259 -22.67 -40.17 -7.94
CA ASN A 259 -21.48 -40.95 -7.56
C ASN A 259 -20.28 -40.68 -8.51
N GLY A 260 -20.33 -39.62 -9.31
CA GLY A 260 -19.31 -39.26 -10.28
C GLY A 260 -19.31 -40.09 -11.57
N SER A 261 -20.11 -41.15 -11.66
CA SER A 261 -20.09 -42.02 -12.84
C SER A 261 -20.71 -41.35 -14.07
N TYR A 262 -20.16 -41.63 -15.25
CA TYR A 262 -20.73 -41.23 -16.53
C TYR A 262 -20.56 -42.34 -17.57
N THR A 263 -21.47 -42.37 -18.55
CA THR A 263 -21.47 -43.35 -19.65
C THR A 263 -21.91 -42.65 -20.93
N LEU A 264 -21.01 -42.55 -21.91
CA LEU A 264 -21.27 -41.97 -23.23
C LEU A 264 -21.06 -43.01 -24.33
N VAL A 265 -21.92 -42.99 -25.35
CA VAL A 265 -21.76 -43.83 -26.54
C VAL A 265 -21.14 -42.98 -27.64
N VAL A 266 -20.09 -43.48 -28.30
CA VAL A 266 -19.33 -42.74 -29.31
C VAL A 266 -19.17 -43.53 -30.60
N PRO A 267 -18.97 -42.85 -31.73
CA PRO A 267 -18.61 -43.52 -32.97
C PRO A 267 -17.24 -44.19 -32.84
N ALA A 268 -17.14 -45.40 -33.36
CA ALA A 268 -15.94 -46.22 -33.37
C ALA A 268 -15.82 -46.96 -34.69
N SER A 269 -14.68 -47.61 -34.92
CA SER A 269 -14.46 -48.49 -36.07
C SER A 269 -13.72 -49.75 -35.62
N ALA A 270 -13.70 -50.79 -36.45
CA ALA A 270 -12.92 -52.00 -36.16
C ALA A 270 -11.41 -51.71 -36.01
N ALA A 271 -10.89 -50.71 -36.74
CA ALA A 271 -9.49 -50.29 -36.67
C ALA A 271 -9.17 -49.41 -35.45
N GLY A 272 -10.19 -48.95 -34.73
CA GLY A 272 -10.06 -47.95 -33.67
C GLY A 272 -10.20 -46.53 -34.22
N ARG A 273 -10.87 -45.67 -33.44
CA ARG A 273 -11.05 -44.26 -33.77
C ARG A 273 -10.67 -43.40 -32.58
N ASN A 274 -9.95 -42.31 -32.84
CA ASN A 274 -9.69 -41.29 -31.84
C ASN A 274 -10.95 -40.43 -31.65
N VAL A 275 -11.38 -40.31 -30.41
CA VAL A 275 -12.52 -39.50 -29.99
C VAL A 275 -11.98 -38.45 -29.02
N GLY A 276 -12.15 -37.17 -29.38
CA GLY A 276 -11.84 -36.08 -28.46
C GLY A 276 -12.86 -36.06 -27.32
N LEU A 277 -12.42 -35.92 -26.07
CA LEU A 277 -13.30 -35.73 -24.92
C LEU A 277 -13.19 -34.30 -24.41
N ILE A 278 -14.34 -33.66 -24.22
CA ILE A 278 -14.49 -32.31 -23.71
C ILE A 278 -15.14 -32.42 -22.33
N PHE A 279 -14.32 -32.18 -21.32
CA PHE A 279 -14.75 -31.97 -19.94
C PHE A 279 -14.89 -30.45 -19.73
N PRO A 280 -16.08 -29.94 -19.40
CA PRO A 280 -16.28 -28.49 -19.25
C PRO A 280 -15.57 -27.98 -18.00
N GLU A 281 -15.28 -26.68 -17.95
CA GLU A 281 -14.89 -26.04 -16.69
C GLU A 281 -16.10 -25.96 -15.74
N ILE A 282 -15.81 -26.09 -14.45
CA ILE A 282 -16.81 -26.05 -13.38
C ILE A 282 -16.43 -24.94 -12.43
N THR A 283 -17.36 -24.03 -12.15
CA THR A 283 -17.19 -23.03 -11.09
C THR A 283 -18.03 -23.46 -9.90
N ALA A 284 -17.38 -23.70 -8.77
CA ALA A 284 -18.02 -24.06 -7.51
C ALA A 284 -17.30 -23.40 -6.34
N ASN A 285 -17.96 -23.32 -5.19
CA ASN A 285 -17.30 -22.87 -3.97
C ASN A 285 -16.47 -24.01 -3.39
N GLN A 286 -15.19 -23.75 -3.16
CA GLN A 286 -14.30 -24.65 -2.44
C GLN A 286 -14.30 -24.28 -0.95
N ARG A 287 -14.56 -25.25 -0.07
CA ARG A 287 -14.44 -25.08 1.38
C ARG A 287 -12.99 -25.35 1.81
N LEU A 288 -12.40 -24.43 2.56
CA LEU A 288 -11.05 -24.57 3.13
C LEU A 288 -10.86 -23.67 4.36
N ALA A 289 -9.91 -24.01 5.23
CA ALA A 289 -9.43 -23.15 6.31
C ALA A 289 -8.45 -22.11 5.75
N ILE A 290 -8.57 -20.86 6.18
CA ILE A 290 -7.69 -19.75 5.78
C ILE A 290 -7.23 -18.96 7.00
N SER A 291 -6.05 -18.33 6.93
CA SER A 291 -5.62 -17.29 7.87
C SER A 291 -5.31 -15.97 7.17
N THR A 292 -5.34 -15.92 5.83
CA THR A 292 -5.24 -14.67 5.07
C THR A 292 -6.27 -14.59 3.96
N ARG A 293 -6.76 -13.38 3.68
CA ARG A 293 -7.71 -13.07 2.60
C ARG A 293 -7.26 -11.80 1.89
N ASN A 294 -7.05 -11.87 0.59
CA ASN A 294 -6.53 -10.76 -0.22
C ASN A 294 -5.19 -10.19 0.30
N ASN A 295 -4.34 -11.04 0.88
CA ASN A 295 -3.09 -10.70 1.56
C ASN A 295 -3.21 -9.98 2.92
N ASP A 296 -4.43 -9.82 3.45
CA ASP A 296 -4.63 -9.35 4.83
C ASP A 296 -4.80 -10.53 5.78
N ASP A 297 -4.20 -10.44 6.97
CA ASP A 297 -4.40 -11.42 8.04
C ASP A 297 -5.84 -11.38 8.52
N VAL A 298 -6.45 -12.57 8.66
CA VAL A 298 -7.79 -12.73 9.23
C VAL A 298 -7.74 -13.71 10.39
N THR A 299 -8.66 -13.57 11.33
CA THR A 299 -8.89 -14.61 12.33
C THR A 299 -9.15 -15.93 11.60
N PRO A 300 -8.41 -17.01 11.89
CA PRO A 300 -8.57 -18.26 11.17
C PRO A 300 -10.03 -18.72 11.08
N GLU A 301 -10.49 -19.04 9.87
CA GLU A 301 -11.88 -19.42 9.61
C GLU A 301 -12.03 -20.43 8.47
N TYR A 302 -13.15 -21.16 8.46
CA TYR A 302 -13.55 -21.96 7.30
C TYR A 302 -14.27 -21.06 6.28
N ALA A 303 -13.66 -20.88 5.11
CA ALA A 303 -14.19 -20.05 4.05
C ALA A 303 -14.72 -20.88 2.88
N LEU A 304 -15.73 -20.34 2.19
CA LEU A 304 -16.20 -20.80 0.88
C LEU A 304 -15.60 -19.89 -0.19
N VAL A 305 -14.69 -20.42 -0.99
CA VAL A 305 -13.93 -19.65 -1.98
C VAL A 305 -14.33 -20.05 -3.40
N PRO A 306 -14.86 -19.12 -4.23
CA PRO A 306 -15.17 -19.40 -5.62
C PRO A 306 -13.94 -19.93 -6.36
N THR A 307 -14.06 -21.11 -6.95
CA THR A 307 -12.95 -21.86 -7.55
C THR A 307 -13.37 -22.42 -8.89
N VAL A 308 -12.50 -22.29 -9.90
CA VAL A 308 -12.70 -22.86 -11.23
C VAL A 308 -11.89 -24.14 -11.32
N PHE A 309 -12.52 -25.21 -11.78
CA PHE A 309 -11.94 -26.53 -11.94
C PHE A 309 -12.04 -26.96 -13.41
N GLY A 310 -11.01 -27.62 -13.94
CA GLY A 310 -11.08 -28.22 -15.28
C GLY A 310 -9.80 -28.12 -16.09
N PRO A 311 -9.84 -28.54 -17.37
CA PRO A 311 -8.65 -28.72 -18.21
C PRO A 311 -7.95 -27.41 -18.60
N ALA A 312 -8.65 -26.28 -18.65
CA ALA A 312 -8.10 -24.99 -19.09
C ALA A 312 -7.67 -24.08 -17.91
N VAL A 313 -7.73 -24.61 -16.69
CA VAL A 313 -7.22 -23.96 -15.49
C VAL A 313 -5.70 -24.07 -15.50
N GLY A 314 -5.02 -23.15 -16.19
CA GLY A 314 -3.57 -23.22 -16.48
C GLY A 314 -2.61 -23.27 -15.29
N GLY A 315 -3.11 -23.25 -14.05
CA GLY A 315 -2.35 -23.44 -12.81
C GLY A 315 -3.29 -23.58 -11.62
N TYR A 316 -2.92 -24.42 -10.65
CA TYR A 316 -3.67 -24.65 -9.41
C TYR A 316 -3.04 -23.88 -8.27
N ASP A 317 -3.86 -23.39 -7.34
CA ASP A 317 -3.35 -22.67 -6.17
C ASP A 317 -2.87 -23.65 -5.10
N ALA A 318 -1.79 -23.29 -4.41
CA ALA A 318 -1.31 -24.05 -3.27
C ALA A 318 -2.40 -24.16 -2.18
N ILE A 319 -2.45 -25.29 -1.47
CA ILE A 319 -3.38 -25.46 -0.35
C ILE A 319 -2.82 -24.69 0.86
N PRO A 320 -3.57 -23.73 1.44
CA PRO A 320 -3.16 -23.02 2.64
C PRO A 320 -2.81 -23.96 3.79
N PHE A 321 -1.76 -23.64 4.53
CA PHE A 321 -1.48 -24.28 5.81
C PHE A 321 -2.12 -23.46 6.93
N VAL A 322 -3.03 -24.08 7.69
CA VAL A 322 -3.61 -23.51 8.91
C VAL A 322 -3.51 -24.55 10.00
N SER A 323 -2.68 -24.31 11.03
CA SER A 323 -2.51 -25.24 12.14
C SER A 323 -3.86 -25.56 12.78
N GLY A 324 -4.09 -26.82 13.17
CA GLY A 324 -5.34 -27.21 13.83
C GLY A 324 -5.43 -26.85 15.31
N ALA A 325 -4.33 -26.39 15.92
CA ALA A 325 -4.33 -25.91 17.29
C ALA A 325 -3.59 -24.57 17.42
N LYS A 326 -3.99 -23.80 18.43
CA LYS A 326 -3.33 -22.56 18.85
C LYS A 326 -3.08 -22.58 20.36
N ALA A 327 -2.03 -21.87 20.78
CA ALA A 327 -1.78 -21.60 22.18
C ALA A 327 -2.54 -20.33 22.57
N VAL A 328 -3.28 -20.38 23.67
CA VAL A 328 -3.98 -19.23 24.25
C VAL A 328 -3.44 -19.02 25.65
N PHE A 329 -2.72 -17.91 25.81
CA PHE A 329 -2.12 -17.50 27.07
C PHE A 329 -3.06 -16.56 27.82
N ASP A 330 -3.04 -16.63 29.16
CA ASP A 330 -3.73 -15.64 29.98
C ASP A 330 -3.19 -14.24 29.67
N ALA A 331 -4.08 -13.24 29.64
CA ALA A 331 -3.64 -11.85 29.53
C ALA A 331 -2.89 -11.43 30.82
N PRO A 332 -1.77 -10.71 30.72
CA PRO A 332 -1.12 -10.13 31.88
C PRO A 332 -2.06 -9.12 32.57
N PRO A 333 -1.90 -8.85 33.88
CA PRO A 333 -2.62 -7.78 34.55
C PRO A 333 -2.43 -6.45 33.81
N ALA A 334 -3.50 -5.65 33.69
CA ALA A 334 -3.41 -4.34 33.07
C ALA A 334 -2.37 -3.48 33.81
N ALA A 335 -1.48 -2.82 33.06
CA ALA A 335 -0.54 -1.88 33.64
C ALA A 335 -1.30 -0.72 34.30
N ALA A 336 -0.98 -0.43 35.56
CA ALA A 336 -1.46 0.78 36.19
C ALA A 336 -0.84 2.03 35.53
N SER A 337 -1.49 3.16 35.71
CA SER A 337 -1.06 4.45 35.18
C SER A 337 -1.28 5.54 36.21
N GLY A 338 -0.60 6.68 36.07
CA GLY A 338 -0.88 7.87 36.88
C GLY A 338 0.21 8.26 37.88
N LEU A 339 1.29 7.46 38.00
CA LEU A 339 2.45 7.84 38.80
C LEU A 339 2.98 9.21 38.35
N LYS A 340 3.28 10.07 39.33
CA LYS A 340 3.97 11.34 39.13
C LYS A 340 5.17 11.45 40.07
N LEU A 341 6.15 12.25 39.67
CA LEU A 341 7.19 12.71 40.55
C LEU A 341 6.77 14.01 41.24
N GLY A 342 6.84 14.02 42.56
CA GLY A 342 6.73 15.23 43.38
C GLY A 342 8.10 15.90 43.50
N PHE A 343 8.11 17.24 43.42
CA PHE A 343 9.34 18.03 43.49
C PHE A 343 9.22 19.12 44.55
N THR A 344 10.12 19.09 45.54
CA THR A 344 10.24 20.16 46.55
C THR A 344 11.61 20.82 46.43
N PRO A 345 11.72 22.17 46.37
CA PRO A 345 13.00 22.86 46.30
C PRO A 345 13.96 22.41 47.41
N LYS A 346 15.18 22.00 47.03
CA LYS A 346 16.27 21.75 47.98
C LYS A 346 16.87 23.10 48.39
N PRO A 347 16.93 23.44 49.69
CA PRO A 347 17.52 24.69 50.12
C PRO A 347 19.03 24.73 49.80
N ARG A 348 19.54 25.89 49.41
CA ARG A 348 20.98 26.10 49.15
C ARG A 348 21.47 27.48 49.62
N GLY A 349 22.79 27.63 49.71
CA GLY A 349 23.43 28.94 49.80
C GLY A 349 23.61 29.59 48.42
N PHE A 350 24.07 30.83 48.43
CA PHE A 350 24.67 31.46 47.26
C PHE A 350 25.98 30.77 46.84
N THR A 351 26.44 31.04 45.63
CA THR A 351 27.80 30.65 45.22
C THR A 351 28.74 31.77 45.66
N SER A 352 29.80 31.43 46.40
CA SER A 352 30.85 32.40 46.73
C SER A 352 31.52 32.86 45.44
N ALA A 353 31.42 34.15 45.13
CA ALA A 353 32.12 34.74 44.00
C ALA A 353 32.18 36.27 44.13
N ASP A 354 33.22 36.81 43.48
CA ASP A 354 33.45 38.24 43.31
C ASP A 354 32.96 38.62 41.90
N TYR A 355 32.23 39.74 41.80
CA TYR A 355 31.53 40.16 40.59
C TYR A 355 31.95 41.57 40.21
N GLY A 356 32.72 41.72 39.13
CA GLY A 356 32.90 43.02 38.49
C GLY A 356 31.73 43.32 37.55
N PHE A 357 31.21 44.54 37.58
CA PHE A 357 30.28 45.06 36.58
C PHE A 357 31.04 46.07 35.73
N PRO A 358 31.05 45.96 34.38
CA PRO A 358 31.69 46.96 33.57
C PRO A 358 30.99 48.31 33.78
N TRP A 359 31.74 49.29 34.28
CA TRP A 359 31.19 50.60 34.52
C TRP A 359 31.00 51.36 33.23
N THR A 360 29.74 51.47 32.86
CA THR A 360 29.24 52.50 31.96
C THR A 360 27.91 52.93 32.57
N GLU A 361 27.68 54.23 32.79
CA GLU A 361 26.37 54.73 33.24
C GLU A 361 25.24 54.31 32.25
N THR A 362 25.61 53.80 31.06
CA THR A 362 24.74 53.50 29.91
C THR A 362 24.43 52.02 29.65
N ASN A 363 24.99 51.03 30.37
CA ASN A 363 24.66 49.60 30.14
C ASN A 363 24.15 48.80 31.38
N PRO A 364 23.08 49.25 32.06
CA PRO A 364 22.48 48.58 33.22
C PRO A 364 21.72 47.26 32.93
N THR A 365 22.06 46.53 31.86
CA THR A 365 21.30 45.34 31.43
C THR A 365 22.12 44.07 31.40
N GLN A 366 23.43 44.12 31.68
CA GLN A 366 24.25 42.92 31.64
C GLN A 366 23.88 41.96 32.78
N GLU A 367 23.50 40.75 32.41
CA GLU A 367 23.29 39.66 33.36
C GLU A 367 24.62 39.01 33.72
N PHE A 368 24.83 38.81 35.01
CA PHE A 368 25.98 38.10 35.54
C PHE A 368 25.54 36.77 36.13
N ARG A 369 26.19 35.68 35.72
CA ARG A 369 25.90 34.32 36.22
C ARG A 369 26.95 33.89 37.24
N ALA A 370 26.50 33.63 38.46
CA ALA A 370 27.31 33.01 39.52
C ALA A 370 26.74 31.65 39.88
N GLY A 371 27.35 30.59 39.35
CA GLY A 371 26.82 29.23 39.49
C GLY A 371 25.36 29.16 39.03
N ALA A 372 24.47 28.79 39.96
CA ALA A 372 23.04 28.61 39.72
C ALA A 372 22.19 29.89 39.90
N THR A 373 22.82 31.07 39.99
CA THR A 373 22.13 32.35 40.21
C THR A 373 22.50 33.35 39.12
N VAL A 374 21.51 34.12 38.65
CA VAL A 374 21.72 35.22 37.68
C VAL A 374 21.33 36.52 38.33
N PHE A 375 22.30 37.43 38.38
CA PHE A 375 22.19 38.78 38.90
C PHE A 375 22.11 39.77 37.74
N GLN A 376 21.38 40.87 37.93
CA GLN A 376 21.37 41.99 37.00
C GLN A 376 21.36 43.29 37.80
N LEU A 377 22.42 44.07 37.67
CA LEU A 377 22.52 45.40 38.27
C LEU A 377 21.88 46.41 37.33
N THR A 378 20.68 46.89 37.66
CA THR A 378 19.89 47.77 36.80
C THR A 378 20.07 49.26 37.12
N ASN A 379 20.71 49.57 38.24
CA ASN A 379 21.16 50.92 38.58
C ASN A 379 22.41 50.79 39.47
N VAL A 380 23.48 51.52 39.15
CA VAL A 380 24.71 51.56 39.94
C VAL A 380 24.63 52.50 41.14
N GLY A 381 23.63 53.39 41.19
CA GLY A 381 23.47 54.41 42.23
C GLY A 381 24.57 55.47 42.22
N ARG A 382 24.60 56.33 43.24
CA ARG A 382 25.67 57.32 43.46
C ARG A 382 26.14 57.34 44.91
N TYR A 383 27.44 57.14 45.13
CA TYR A 383 28.01 56.93 46.45
C TYR A 383 29.38 57.58 46.63
N THR A 384 29.68 58.02 47.86
CA THR A 384 31.01 58.43 48.32
C THR A 384 31.65 57.45 49.31
N ALA A 385 30.91 56.39 49.67
CA ALA A 385 31.30 55.29 50.53
C ALA A 385 30.57 54.02 50.09
N SER A 386 31.13 52.84 50.30
CA SER A 386 30.49 51.56 49.97
C SER A 386 29.13 51.44 50.66
N PRO A 387 28.03 51.18 49.93
CA PRO A 387 26.72 51.06 50.53
C PRO A 387 26.58 49.78 51.36
N VAL A 388 25.84 49.87 52.47
CA VAL A 388 25.38 48.68 53.20
C VAL A 388 24.36 47.93 52.34
N ILE A 389 24.54 46.61 52.19
CA ILE A 389 23.64 45.73 51.44
C ILE A 389 22.87 44.86 52.42
N THR A 390 21.55 44.78 52.25
CA THR A 390 20.68 43.87 53.02
C THR A 390 20.06 42.84 52.09
N ILE A 391 20.07 41.57 52.52
CA ILE A 391 19.45 40.45 51.79
C ILE A 391 18.29 39.92 52.64
N THR A 392 17.08 39.91 52.09
CA THR A 392 15.87 39.43 52.78
C THR A 392 15.03 38.51 51.90
N GLY A 393 14.17 37.69 52.49
CA GLY A 393 13.29 36.77 51.77
C GLY A 393 14.02 35.52 51.23
N GLY A 394 13.41 34.84 50.26
CA GLY A 394 13.97 33.63 49.63
C GLY A 394 13.97 32.35 50.49
N GLY A 395 13.47 32.41 51.73
CA GLY A 395 13.41 31.29 52.68
C GLY A 395 14.69 31.03 53.49
N GLY A 396 15.82 31.64 53.11
CA GLY A 396 17.11 31.45 53.74
C GLY A 396 17.57 32.60 54.63
N SER A 397 18.74 32.43 55.25
CA SER A 397 19.38 33.44 56.11
C SER A 397 20.90 33.36 56.07
N GLY A 398 21.55 34.42 56.59
CA GLY A 398 23.01 34.45 56.80
C GLY A 398 23.83 34.79 55.57
N ALA A 399 23.21 35.16 54.44
CA ALA A 399 23.94 35.69 53.30
C ALA A 399 24.31 37.16 53.55
N SER A 400 25.51 37.56 53.14
CA SER A 400 25.96 38.96 53.14
C SER A 400 26.71 39.29 51.86
N MET A 401 26.58 40.55 51.42
CA MET A 401 27.28 41.08 50.25
C MET A 401 27.96 42.40 50.62
N LEU A 402 29.09 42.67 49.96
CA LEU A 402 29.81 43.94 50.01
C LEU A 402 29.84 44.57 48.61
N ALA A 403 29.99 45.89 48.53
CA ALA A 403 30.04 46.64 47.28
C ALA A 403 31.34 47.43 47.14
N ALA A 404 32.05 47.22 46.04
CA ALA A 404 33.13 48.11 45.64
C ALA A 404 32.57 49.25 44.79
N LEU A 405 33.25 50.39 44.84
CA LEU A 405 32.94 51.56 44.05
C LEU A 405 33.79 51.63 42.77
N GLU A 406 33.15 52.00 41.67
CA GLU A 406 33.80 52.38 40.41
C GLU A 406 33.35 53.79 40.02
N GLY A 407 34.31 54.62 39.63
CA GLY A 407 34.13 56.07 39.63
C GLY A 407 35.22 56.86 38.92
N TYR A 408 35.01 58.17 38.84
CA TYR A 408 36.05 59.14 38.46
C TYR A 408 35.93 60.39 39.33
N LEU A 409 37.02 61.15 39.36
CA LEU A 409 37.11 62.45 39.96
C LEU A 409 36.48 63.50 39.03
N SER A 410 35.29 64.00 39.35
CA SER A 410 34.58 64.97 38.51
C SER A 410 34.96 66.42 38.82
N GLY A 411 35.62 66.66 39.95
CA GLY A 411 36.03 68.00 40.37
C GLY A 411 36.81 67.98 41.68
N ALA A 412 37.34 69.13 42.06
CA ALA A 412 37.98 69.33 43.35
C ALA A 412 37.65 70.72 43.89
N THR A 413 37.26 70.79 45.16
CA THR A 413 36.95 72.05 45.84
C THR A 413 38.09 72.41 46.78
N VAL A 414 38.68 73.59 46.57
CA VAL A 414 39.73 74.13 47.44
C VAL A 414 39.08 75.01 48.50
N THR A 415 39.05 74.53 49.75
CA THR A 415 38.48 75.29 50.88
C THR A 415 39.53 76.12 51.61
N ASN A 416 40.80 75.75 51.48
CA ASN A 416 41.95 76.55 51.88
C ASN A 416 43.03 76.45 50.80
N VAL A 417 43.47 77.59 50.26
CA VAL A 417 44.47 77.65 49.19
C VAL A 417 45.89 77.37 49.66
N GLY A 418 46.13 77.40 50.99
CA GLY A 418 47.45 77.23 51.60
C GLY A 418 48.46 78.31 51.21
N SER A 419 49.72 78.13 51.61
CA SER A 419 50.81 79.04 51.25
C SER A 419 52.18 78.33 51.23
N GLY A 420 53.18 78.99 50.64
CA GLY A 420 54.57 78.52 50.64
C GLY A 420 54.90 77.48 49.57
N TYR A 421 54.05 77.28 48.56
CA TYR A 421 54.28 76.29 47.50
C TYR A 421 55.24 76.76 46.39
N GLY A 422 55.70 78.02 46.44
CA GLY A 422 56.48 78.66 45.38
C GLY A 422 55.58 79.24 44.29
N ALA A 423 55.93 80.40 43.74
CA ALA A 423 55.15 81.06 42.69
C ALA A 423 55.24 80.27 41.37
N SER A 424 54.11 80.05 40.70
CA SER A 424 54.04 79.36 39.40
C SER A 424 54.74 78.00 39.36
N THR A 425 54.69 77.27 40.46
CA THR A 425 55.33 75.96 40.65
C THR A 425 54.28 74.85 40.53
N ASN A 426 54.66 73.71 39.94
CA ASN A 426 53.78 72.54 39.89
C ASN A 426 53.80 71.80 41.22
N VAL A 427 52.63 71.62 41.82
CA VAL A 427 52.41 70.77 43.00
C VAL A 427 51.64 69.51 42.61
N SER A 428 51.91 68.39 43.27
CA SER A 428 51.16 67.15 43.04
C SER A 428 49.91 67.12 43.91
N ILE A 429 48.76 66.80 43.33
CA ILE A 429 47.53 66.46 44.03
C ILE A 429 47.38 64.94 43.97
N ASN A 430 47.45 64.28 45.12
CA ASN A 430 47.31 62.83 45.23
C ASN A 430 45.91 62.48 45.73
N LEU A 431 45.20 61.63 44.98
CA LEU A 431 43.88 61.12 45.32
C LEU A 431 43.99 59.76 46.01
N TYR A 432 43.29 59.61 47.13
CA TYR A 432 43.17 58.37 47.89
C TYR A 432 41.71 58.04 48.12
N TRP A 433 41.42 56.76 48.30
CA TRP A 433 40.27 56.33 49.10
C TRP A 433 40.74 55.74 50.42
N THR A 434 39.87 55.80 51.42
CA THR A 434 40.13 55.32 52.77
C THR A 434 39.12 54.21 53.08
N ASP A 435 39.58 53.07 53.57
CA ASP A 435 38.71 51.94 53.97
C ASP A 435 38.04 52.18 55.34
N LYS A 436 37.22 51.21 55.78
CA LYS A 436 36.55 51.25 57.10
C LYS A 436 37.51 51.23 58.31
N ASP A 437 38.74 50.78 58.11
CA ASP A 437 39.78 50.67 59.15
C ASP A 437 40.75 51.87 59.11
N ASN A 438 40.44 52.87 58.29
CA ASN A 438 41.18 54.11 58.11
C ASN A 438 42.56 53.96 57.43
N ASN A 439 42.74 52.92 56.61
CA ASN A 439 43.89 52.77 55.73
C ASN A 439 43.68 53.52 54.42
N ASP A 440 44.74 54.17 53.92
CA ASP A 440 44.70 54.95 52.69
C ASP A 440 45.27 54.18 51.51
N PHE A 441 44.52 54.17 50.42
CA PHE A 441 44.91 53.53 49.17
C PHE A 441 45.02 54.58 48.07
N PHE A 442 46.23 54.69 47.51
CA PHE A 442 46.52 55.63 46.43
C PHE A 442 45.76 55.23 45.16
N LEU A 443 45.01 56.17 44.58
CA LEU A 443 44.33 55.99 43.30
C LEU A 443 45.16 56.56 42.16
N ASN A 444 45.40 57.86 42.19
CA ASN A 444 46.16 58.56 41.16
C ASN A 444 46.67 59.92 41.65
N SER A 445 47.52 60.56 40.87
CA SER A 445 48.01 61.92 41.11
C SER A 445 48.04 62.77 39.84
N PHE A 446 47.86 64.08 39.98
CA PHE A 446 48.02 65.04 38.89
C PHE A 446 48.64 66.34 39.38
N ASN A 447 49.23 67.11 38.47
CA ASN A 447 49.89 68.36 38.83
C ASN A 447 48.96 69.57 38.68
N VAL A 448 49.06 70.51 39.61
CA VAL A 448 48.40 71.83 39.55
C VAL A 448 49.47 72.90 39.67
N THR A 449 49.42 73.91 38.78
CA THR A 449 50.32 75.06 38.87
C THR A 449 49.80 76.06 39.90
N THR A 450 50.64 76.44 40.85
CA THR A 450 50.32 77.44 41.89
C THR A 450 50.19 78.84 41.28
N THR A 451 49.49 79.72 41.99
CA THR A 451 49.35 81.13 41.61
C THR A 451 50.68 81.89 41.72
N ALA A 452 50.74 83.12 41.22
CA ALA A 452 51.90 84.00 41.37
C ALA A 452 52.25 84.30 42.84
N THR A 453 51.30 84.11 43.78
CA THR A 453 51.51 84.27 45.23
C THR A 453 51.92 82.97 45.93
N GLY A 454 52.11 81.88 45.20
CA GLY A 454 52.52 80.59 45.75
C GLY A 454 51.43 79.87 46.56
N THR A 455 50.16 80.09 46.20
CA THR A 455 48.98 79.41 46.74
C THR A 455 48.36 78.49 45.67
N LEU A 456 47.49 77.56 46.05
CA LEU A 456 46.69 76.84 45.05
C LEU A 456 45.65 77.78 44.39
N PRO A 457 45.24 77.51 43.14
CA PRO A 457 44.08 78.16 42.57
C PRO A 457 42.80 77.77 43.33
N ALA A 458 41.84 78.68 43.44
CA ALA A 458 40.56 78.42 44.10
C ALA A 458 39.74 77.33 43.39
N THR A 459 39.94 77.17 42.08
CA THR A 459 39.35 76.12 41.25
C THR A 459 40.47 75.29 40.65
N ILE A 460 40.44 73.99 40.86
CA ILE A 460 41.38 73.04 40.25
C ILE A 460 40.70 72.43 39.02
N THR A 461 41.32 72.59 37.85
CA THR A 461 40.91 71.90 36.63
C THR A 461 41.40 70.46 36.68
N ILE A 462 40.48 69.50 36.65
CA ILE A 462 40.82 68.07 36.59
C ILE A 462 41.29 67.74 35.16
N PRO A 463 42.37 66.95 34.99
CA PRO A 463 42.75 66.46 33.68
C PRO A 463 41.58 65.75 33.00
N SER A 464 41.37 66.00 31.70
CA SER A 464 40.30 65.35 30.94
C SER A 464 40.65 63.92 30.48
N ASN A 465 41.88 63.47 30.75
CA ASN A 465 42.39 62.15 30.40
C ASN A 465 43.25 61.57 31.53
N GLY A 466 43.25 60.24 31.61
CA GLY A 466 44.03 59.45 32.57
C GLY A 466 43.16 58.76 33.61
N PHE A 467 43.71 57.66 34.15
CA PHE A 467 43.07 56.80 35.13
C PHE A 467 42.43 57.59 36.27
N ALA A 468 41.22 57.24 36.69
CA ALA A 468 40.45 57.90 37.74
C ALA A 468 40.00 59.35 37.46
N PHE A 469 40.32 59.95 36.30
CA PHE A 469 40.01 61.36 36.00
C PHE A 469 38.93 61.55 34.93
N SER A 470 38.54 60.49 34.22
CA SER A 470 37.46 60.55 33.25
C SER A 470 36.56 59.32 33.32
N GLU A 471 35.35 59.46 32.79
CA GLU A 471 34.42 58.34 32.62
C GLU A 471 34.96 57.25 31.70
N SER A 472 35.84 57.61 30.76
CA SER A 472 36.48 56.65 29.86
C SER A 472 37.60 55.83 30.51
N ASP A 473 38.04 56.19 31.72
CA ASP A 473 39.13 55.52 32.44
C ASP A 473 38.87 55.54 33.97
N PRO A 474 37.80 54.85 34.44
CA PRO A 474 37.46 54.76 35.87
C PRO A 474 38.58 54.27 36.76
N PHE A 475 38.53 54.68 38.03
CA PHE A 475 39.06 53.83 39.09
C PHE A 475 38.04 52.75 39.47
N ASN A 476 38.52 51.55 39.78
CA ASN A 476 37.72 50.51 40.44
C ASN A 476 38.42 50.08 41.75
N THR A 477 37.74 50.25 42.87
CA THR A 477 38.28 49.96 44.20
C THR A 477 38.46 48.46 44.46
N SER A 478 37.73 47.56 43.78
CA SER A 478 37.86 46.11 43.96
C SER A 478 39.24 45.55 43.59
N ASN A 479 40.04 46.31 42.82
CA ASN A 479 41.40 45.93 42.44
C ASN A 479 42.37 45.81 43.63
N GLN A 480 41.97 46.30 44.82
CA GLN A 480 42.76 46.24 46.06
C GLN A 480 42.31 45.11 47.00
N GLY A 481 41.54 44.13 46.51
CA GLY A 481 41.10 42.99 47.32
C GLY A 481 39.89 43.33 48.20
N LEU A 482 39.83 42.75 49.41
CA LEU A 482 38.68 42.88 50.32
C LEU A 482 38.44 44.33 50.76
N ASP A 483 39.51 45.07 51.04
CA ASP A 483 39.45 46.45 51.54
C ASP A 483 38.73 47.37 50.53
N GLY A 484 38.86 47.06 49.24
CA GLY A 484 38.19 47.76 48.14
C GLY A 484 36.66 47.67 48.15
N PHE A 485 36.07 46.75 48.91
CA PHE A 485 34.62 46.60 49.04
C PHE A 485 34.04 47.33 50.27
N GLU A 486 34.88 48.00 51.05
CA GLU A 486 34.51 48.67 52.30
C GLU A 486 35.05 50.11 52.32
N VAL A 487 34.86 50.84 51.22
CA VAL A 487 35.29 52.24 51.07
C VAL A 487 34.52 53.13 52.05
N ALA A 488 35.22 53.82 52.95
CA ALA A 488 34.61 54.74 53.90
C ALA A 488 34.55 56.18 53.36
N SER A 489 35.61 56.64 52.66
CA SER A 489 35.65 58.00 52.11
C SER A 489 36.70 58.16 51.01
N PHE A 490 36.68 59.32 50.35
CA PHE A 490 37.73 59.76 49.41
C PHE A 490 38.40 61.02 49.95
N LYS A 491 39.71 61.15 49.73
CA LYS A 491 40.45 62.34 50.14
C LYS A 491 41.56 62.71 49.16
N MET A 492 41.96 63.98 49.18
CA MET A 492 43.12 64.46 48.45
C MET A 492 44.19 64.98 49.41
N THR A 493 45.45 64.80 49.03
CA THR A 493 46.59 65.43 49.70
C THR A 493 47.40 66.24 48.70
N VAL A 494 47.99 67.35 49.17
CA VAL A 494 48.81 68.25 48.35
C VAL A 494 50.27 67.98 48.67
N GLY A 495 51.02 67.51 47.68
CA GLY A 495 52.48 67.35 47.75
C GLY A 495 53.20 68.64 47.36
N GLY A 496 54.28 68.96 48.07
CA GLY A 496 55.11 70.15 47.82
C GLY A 496 55.70 70.72 49.11
N ALA A 497 56.47 71.81 49.00
CA ALA A 497 57.09 72.47 50.15
C ALA A 497 56.12 73.36 50.95
N GLY A 498 54.95 73.68 50.40
CA GLY A 498 53.93 74.51 51.06
C GLY A 498 53.05 73.74 52.04
N THR A 499 52.28 74.47 52.85
CA THR A 499 51.40 73.89 53.88
C THR A 499 50.01 74.54 53.90
N GLY A 500 49.07 73.89 54.57
CA GLY A 500 47.75 74.45 54.90
C GLY A 500 46.70 74.37 53.77
N ALA A 501 47.04 73.88 52.58
CA ALA A 501 46.03 73.67 51.54
C ALA A 501 45.08 72.51 51.92
N VAL A 502 43.78 72.73 51.72
CA VAL A 502 42.74 71.72 51.94
C VAL A 502 41.94 71.59 50.64
N VAL A 503 41.99 70.39 50.06
CA VAL A 503 41.32 70.05 48.81
C VAL A 503 40.37 68.89 49.07
N THR A 504 39.09 69.07 48.75
CA THR A 504 38.06 68.03 48.87
C THR A 504 37.74 67.47 47.49
N PRO A 505 37.85 66.15 47.28
CA PRO A 505 37.47 65.54 46.00
C PRO A 505 35.96 65.61 45.78
N VAL A 506 35.54 65.89 44.56
CA VAL A 506 34.17 65.68 44.08
C VAL A 506 34.19 64.40 43.24
N ILE A 507 33.67 63.32 43.81
CA ILE A 507 33.68 61.99 43.19
C ILE A 507 32.32 61.68 42.60
N THR A 508 32.32 61.23 41.35
CA THR A 508 31.18 60.56 40.74
C THR A 508 31.49 59.07 40.73
N ALA A 509 30.89 58.31 41.64
CA ALA A 509 31.06 56.86 41.74
C ALA A 509 29.73 56.15 42.02
N GLY A 510 29.64 54.91 41.54
CA GLY A 510 28.53 53.99 41.79
C GLY A 510 29.04 52.61 42.19
N VAL A 511 28.14 51.65 42.41
CA VAL A 511 28.51 50.25 42.63
C VAL A 511 29.13 49.69 41.34
N GLY A 512 30.42 49.36 41.41
CA GLY A 512 31.17 48.78 40.29
C GLY A 512 31.48 47.29 40.46
N ALA A 513 31.49 46.79 41.69
CA ALA A 513 31.62 45.37 41.95
C ALA A 513 30.80 44.94 43.17
N LEU A 514 30.41 43.67 43.22
CA LEU A 514 29.76 43.04 44.36
C LEU A 514 30.53 41.79 44.78
N ARG A 515 30.57 41.52 46.07
CA ARG A 515 31.19 40.31 46.62
C ARG A 515 30.26 39.64 47.59
N VAL A 516 29.98 38.35 47.39
CA VAL A 516 29.27 37.54 48.39
C VAL A 516 30.26 37.12 49.47
N GLN A 517 30.17 37.73 50.64
CA GLN A 517 31.07 37.46 51.75
C GLN A 517 30.63 36.21 52.53
N GLN A 518 29.33 36.11 52.82
CA GLN A 518 28.73 34.91 53.38
C GLN A 518 27.69 34.38 52.41
N ILE A 519 27.77 33.10 52.08
CA ILE A 519 26.85 32.47 51.14
C ILE A 519 25.46 32.23 51.73
N GLY A 520 25.34 32.25 53.05
CA GLY A 520 24.13 31.86 53.78
C GLY A 520 23.69 30.42 53.50
N SER A 521 22.51 30.08 53.98
CA SER A 521 21.89 28.77 53.75
C SER A 521 20.36 28.87 53.78
N GLY A 522 19.68 27.83 53.33
CA GLY A 522 18.22 27.74 53.44
C GLY A 522 17.43 28.41 52.30
N TYR A 523 18.09 29.00 51.30
CA TYR A 523 17.37 29.68 50.21
C TYR A 523 16.76 28.67 49.24
N THR A 524 15.43 28.72 49.07
CA THR A 524 14.65 27.90 48.14
C THR A 524 14.12 28.71 46.96
N SER A 525 14.18 30.04 47.03
CA SER A 525 13.81 30.97 45.97
C SER A 525 14.71 32.21 46.00
N ALA A 526 14.63 33.05 44.96
CA ALA A 526 15.42 34.27 44.87
C ALA A 526 15.10 35.22 46.04
N PRO A 527 16.08 35.62 46.86
CA PRO A 527 15.88 36.67 47.86
C PRO A 527 15.88 38.06 47.22
N THR A 528 15.46 39.06 47.97
CA THR A 528 15.53 40.47 47.61
C THR A 528 16.82 41.08 48.17
N VAL A 529 17.54 41.83 47.32
CA VAL A 529 18.76 42.56 47.69
C VAL A 529 18.47 44.05 47.65
N THR A 530 18.74 44.76 48.75
CA THR A 530 18.55 46.20 48.85
C THR A 530 19.84 46.90 49.26
N PHE A 531 20.04 48.11 48.73
CA PHE A 531 21.17 48.97 49.06
C PHE A 531 20.71 50.11 49.97
N ALA A 532 21.58 50.56 50.88
CA ALA A 532 21.39 51.82 51.58
C ALA A 532 21.29 53.00 50.59
N ALA A 533 20.58 54.07 50.99
CA ALA A 533 20.31 55.20 50.11
C ALA A 533 21.60 55.89 49.63
N GLY A 534 21.69 56.13 48.32
CA GLY A 534 22.78 56.89 47.72
C GLY A 534 22.59 58.42 47.83
N ILE A 535 23.55 59.16 47.29
CA ILE A 535 23.53 60.62 47.26
C ILE A 535 22.34 61.10 46.42
N SER A 536 21.58 62.06 46.96
CA SER A 536 20.38 62.62 46.33
C SER A 536 19.33 61.56 45.95
N GLY A 537 19.27 60.44 46.68
CA GLY A 537 18.28 59.37 46.47
C GLY A 537 18.60 58.40 45.32
N ASN A 538 19.73 58.58 44.62
CA ASN A 538 20.11 57.67 43.54
C ASN A 538 20.70 56.36 44.12
N THR A 539 19.81 55.40 44.38
CA THR A 539 20.13 54.12 45.02
C THR A 539 20.36 53.05 43.96
N ALA A 540 21.36 52.20 44.20
CA ALA A 540 21.63 51.05 43.34
C ALA A 540 20.50 50.01 43.42
N THR A 541 20.29 49.29 42.32
CA THR A 541 19.24 48.26 42.23
C THR A 541 19.81 46.99 41.62
N LEU A 542 19.74 45.88 42.36
CA LEU A 542 20.15 44.55 41.92
C LEU A 542 18.94 43.62 41.88
N ALA A 543 18.66 43.06 40.70
CA ALA A 543 17.66 42.02 40.53
C ALA A 543 18.33 40.64 40.49
N ILE A 544 17.77 39.67 41.22
CA ILE A 544 18.09 38.25 40.99
C ILE A 544 17.08 37.73 39.96
N ARG A 545 17.51 37.67 38.70
CA ARG A 545 16.66 37.27 37.57
C ARG A 545 16.35 35.79 37.59
N GLU A 546 17.35 34.98 37.93
CA GLU A 546 17.21 33.53 37.98
C GLU A 546 17.84 32.99 39.26
N PHE A 547 17.13 32.11 39.96
CA PHE A 547 17.63 31.37 41.11
C PHE A 547 17.28 29.90 40.92
N TYR A 548 18.23 29.16 40.33
CA TYR A 548 18.06 27.73 40.07
C TYR A 548 18.42 26.92 41.30
N THR A 549 17.67 25.85 41.57
CA THR A 549 17.97 24.93 42.66
C THR A 549 17.84 23.47 42.22
N GLN A 550 18.29 22.55 43.06
CA GLN A 550 17.97 21.13 42.95
C GLN A 550 16.61 20.87 43.61
N PHE A 551 15.96 19.77 43.29
CA PHE A 551 14.67 19.42 43.87
C PHE A 551 14.74 18.05 44.53
N PHE A 552 14.27 17.96 45.77
CA PHE A 552 13.94 16.67 46.37
C PHE A 552 12.86 15.99 45.53
N VAL A 553 13.07 14.71 45.25
CA VAL A 553 12.17 13.90 44.42
C VAL A 553 11.40 12.95 45.34
N THR A 554 10.08 12.93 45.19
CA THR A 554 9.19 11.97 45.87
C THR A 554 8.33 11.24 44.83
N MET A 555 7.90 10.02 45.16
CA MET A 555 6.93 9.30 44.33
C MET A 555 5.52 9.68 44.75
N ASP A 556 4.75 10.23 43.82
CA ASP A 556 3.36 10.61 44.02
C ASP A 556 2.44 9.61 43.31
N ASN A 557 1.90 8.68 44.11
CA ASN A 557 0.96 7.64 43.69
C ASN A 557 -0.50 8.09 43.81
N SER A 558 -0.78 9.33 44.21
CA SER A 558 -2.16 9.78 44.53
C SER A 558 -3.10 9.82 43.33
N ALA A 559 -2.54 9.83 42.11
CA ALA A 559 -3.29 9.83 40.86
C ALA A 559 -3.30 8.46 40.16
N ASN A 560 -2.85 7.39 40.82
CA ASN A 560 -2.78 6.07 40.21
C ASN A 560 -4.18 5.52 39.88
N VAL A 561 -4.35 5.04 38.66
CA VAL A 561 -5.54 4.32 38.19
C VAL A 561 -5.24 2.82 38.28
N GLY A 562 -5.50 2.24 39.46
CA GLY A 562 -5.19 0.84 39.78
C GLY A 562 -3.86 0.66 40.50
N ASN A 563 -3.59 -0.58 40.92
CA ASN A 563 -2.35 -0.93 41.62
C ASN A 563 -1.26 -1.26 40.59
N TYR A 564 -0.10 -0.63 40.70
CA TYR A 564 1.07 -1.07 39.93
C TYR A 564 1.43 -2.48 40.36
N SER A 565 1.64 -3.34 39.38
CA SER A 565 2.15 -4.71 39.61
C SER A 565 3.56 -4.90 39.06
N ILE A 566 4.01 -3.93 38.26
CA ILE A 566 5.32 -3.82 37.61
C ILE A 566 5.70 -2.33 37.62
N ILE A 567 6.99 -2.05 37.65
CA ILE A 567 7.50 -0.67 37.62
C ILE A 567 7.27 -0.08 36.21
N PRO A 568 6.90 1.21 36.07
CA PRO A 568 6.89 1.89 34.78
C PRO A 568 8.22 1.72 34.02
N ASP A 569 8.15 1.59 32.69
CA ASP A 569 9.32 1.32 31.84
C ASP A 569 10.33 2.49 31.87
N ASP A 570 9.83 3.72 32.04
CA ASP A 570 10.65 4.91 32.08
C ASP A 570 10.13 5.94 33.09
N ILE A 571 10.98 6.30 34.05
CA ILE A 571 10.68 7.29 35.10
C ILE A 571 11.71 8.41 35.01
N GLN A 572 11.30 9.54 34.42
CA GLN A 572 12.17 10.67 34.15
C GLN A 572 11.60 11.97 34.68
N TYR A 573 12.45 12.98 34.72
CA TYR A 573 12.06 14.36 34.91
C TYR A 573 12.77 15.24 33.89
N ARG A 574 12.09 16.32 33.48
CA ARG A 574 12.68 17.35 32.63
C ARG A 574 12.81 18.63 33.44
N LEU A 575 14.05 19.10 33.57
CA LEU A 575 14.33 20.39 34.19
C LEU A 575 13.99 21.53 33.24
N ILE A 576 13.54 22.66 33.78
CA ILE A 576 13.23 23.85 32.99
C ILE A 576 14.33 24.89 33.21
N ASN A 577 14.91 25.38 32.11
CA ASN A 577 15.96 26.39 32.05
C ASN A 577 17.11 26.09 33.01
N THR A 578 18.04 25.21 32.64
CA THR A 578 19.17 24.89 33.51
C THR A 578 20.22 25.99 33.49
N GLY A 579 20.82 26.29 34.64
CA GLY A 579 22.00 27.15 34.69
C GLY A 579 23.13 26.56 33.84
N GLY A 580 23.92 27.41 33.15
CA GLY A 580 25.09 26.95 32.39
C GLY A 580 24.87 26.69 30.90
N GLY A 581 23.77 27.19 30.31
CA GLY A 581 23.56 27.19 28.85
C GLY A 581 22.99 25.90 28.25
N GLN A 582 22.70 24.89 29.07
CA GLN A 582 21.92 23.73 28.64
C GLN A 582 20.43 24.08 28.63
N ILE A 583 19.70 23.69 27.59
CA ILE A 583 18.25 23.92 27.47
C ILE A 583 17.53 22.62 27.86
N ASN A 584 16.80 22.67 28.96
CA ASN A 584 15.82 21.68 29.42
C ASN A 584 16.23 20.19 29.34
N PRO A 585 17.29 19.76 30.05
CA PRO A 585 17.68 18.36 30.04
C PRO A 585 16.58 17.48 30.65
N THR A 586 16.31 16.37 29.97
CA THR A 586 15.57 15.23 30.51
C THR A 586 16.55 14.27 31.17
N SER A 587 16.24 13.79 32.38
CA SER A 587 17.08 12.86 33.11
C SER A 587 16.23 11.94 33.99
N SER A 588 16.66 10.69 34.15
CA SER A 588 16.21 9.79 35.22
C SER A 588 17.19 9.78 36.40
N TYR A 589 18.35 10.44 36.30
CA TYR A 589 19.41 10.32 37.29
C TYR A 589 19.18 11.24 38.50
N VAL A 590 19.16 10.66 39.69
CA VAL A 590 19.05 11.39 40.96
C VAL A 590 20.23 11.05 41.87
N ILE A 591 20.56 11.95 42.80
CA ILE A 591 21.65 11.77 43.76
C ILE A 591 21.15 11.88 45.20
N ASP A 592 21.78 11.13 46.11
CA ASP A 592 21.54 11.18 47.55
C ASP A 592 22.36 12.27 48.25
N GLN A 593 22.24 12.40 49.57
CA GLN A 593 22.97 13.41 50.35
C GLN A 593 24.49 13.22 50.36
N GLN A 594 24.97 12.01 50.09
CA GLN A 594 26.39 11.67 49.99
C GLN A 594 26.94 11.86 48.57
N GLY A 595 26.08 12.18 47.59
CA GLY A 595 26.45 12.38 46.20
C GLY A 595 26.46 11.10 45.37
N ASN A 596 26.01 9.96 45.92
CA ASN A 596 25.84 8.75 45.14
C ASN A 596 24.57 8.89 44.31
N GLY A 597 24.61 8.52 43.03
CA GLY A 597 23.44 8.57 42.17
C GLY A 597 23.20 7.31 41.37
N ASN A 598 21.97 7.19 40.91
CA ASN A 598 21.52 6.15 40.00
C ASN A 598 20.26 6.67 39.27
N ASN A 599 19.84 5.96 38.24
CA ASN A 599 18.57 6.24 37.58
C ASN A 599 17.39 5.86 38.49
N LEU A 600 16.29 6.60 38.38
CA LEU A 600 15.09 6.42 39.20
C LEU A 600 14.51 5.01 39.11
N GLU A 601 14.46 4.41 37.93
CA GLU A 601 13.96 3.04 37.70
C GLU A 601 14.73 1.99 38.54
N ASN A 602 16.02 2.22 38.79
CA ASN A 602 16.87 1.33 39.61
C ASN A 602 16.72 1.58 41.11
N LEU A 603 16.10 2.68 41.51
CA LEU A 603 15.95 3.11 42.90
C LEU A 603 14.54 2.91 43.44
N VAL A 604 13.60 2.49 42.60
CA VAL A 604 12.21 2.27 42.99
C VAL A 604 11.83 0.79 43.01
N THR A 605 10.74 0.48 43.69
CA THR A 605 10.09 -0.82 43.70
C THR A 605 8.60 -0.65 43.93
N VAL A 606 7.83 -1.71 43.71
CA VAL A 606 6.39 -1.73 43.96
C VAL A 606 6.12 -2.34 45.33
N VAL A 607 5.42 -1.62 46.21
CA VAL A 607 4.98 -2.10 47.52
C VAL A 607 3.49 -1.79 47.67
N ASN A 608 2.67 -2.84 47.87
CA ASN A 608 1.21 -2.73 48.01
C ASN A 608 0.50 -1.96 46.87
N GLY A 609 1.05 -2.00 45.64
CA GLY A 609 0.49 -1.30 44.48
C GLY A 609 1.07 0.09 44.22
N ASP A 610 1.88 0.62 45.14
CA ASP A 610 2.52 1.93 45.02
C ASP A 610 3.98 1.79 44.57
N VAL A 611 4.43 2.70 43.70
CA VAL A 611 5.84 2.83 43.36
C VAL A 611 6.52 3.68 44.42
N VAL A 612 7.48 3.10 45.12
CA VAL A 612 8.21 3.73 46.24
C VAL A 612 9.71 3.58 46.05
N PHE A 613 10.52 4.42 46.70
CA PHE A 613 11.96 4.20 46.74
C PHE A 613 12.29 2.90 47.51
N GLN A 614 13.24 2.12 47.01
CA GLN A 614 13.72 0.88 47.64
C GLN A 614 14.28 1.13 49.04
N ASP A 615 14.98 2.25 49.23
CA ASP A 615 15.50 2.71 50.52
C ASP A 615 14.72 3.95 51.00
N ALA A 616 13.69 3.72 51.81
CA ALA A 616 12.84 4.78 52.34
C ALA A 616 13.56 5.75 53.30
N ALA A 617 14.75 5.40 53.80
CA ALA A 617 15.53 6.28 54.67
C ALA A 617 16.37 7.31 53.88
N LYS A 618 16.59 7.06 52.58
CA LYS A 618 17.33 7.98 51.71
C LYS A 618 16.43 9.05 51.12
N THR A 619 16.99 10.26 51.01
CA THR A 619 16.37 11.35 50.28
C THR A 619 17.15 11.61 49.01
N TYR A 620 16.47 11.56 47.87
CA TYR A 620 17.03 11.80 46.56
C TYR A 620 16.68 13.20 46.06
N TYR A 621 17.57 13.79 45.28
CA TYR A 621 17.31 15.06 44.61
C TYR A 621 17.92 15.09 43.21
N THR A 622 17.43 16.01 42.38
CA THR A 622 17.90 16.19 41.00
C THR A 622 19.40 16.47 40.96
N ASN A 623 20.12 15.85 40.03
CA ASN A 623 21.57 16.04 39.90
C ASN A 623 21.96 17.41 39.31
N TYR A 624 21.04 18.08 38.61
CA TYR A 624 21.24 19.42 38.06
C TYR A 624 20.41 20.50 38.78
N TYR A 625 20.84 21.75 38.61
CA TYR A 625 20.15 22.95 39.07
C TYR A 625 19.22 23.49 37.97
N GLY A 626 17.94 23.72 38.28
CA GLY A 626 16.98 24.31 37.34
C GLY A 626 15.80 24.97 38.04
N LYS A 627 14.76 25.30 37.26
CA LYS A 627 13.42 25.61 37.80
C LYS A 627 12.66 24.32 38.08
N LEU A 628 11.44 24.45 38.61
CA LEU A 628 10.57 23.33 38.96
C LEU A 628 10.52 22.29 37.81
N PRO A 629 10.93 21.04 38.05
CA PRO A 629 10.93 20.01 37.02
C PRO A 629 9.51 19.58 36.64
N VAL A 630 9.40 18.94 35.47
CA VAL A 630 8.17 18.27 35.02
C VAL A 630 8.41 16.76 35.05
N SER A 631 7.49 16.02 35.66
CA SER A 631 7.50 14.56 35.65
C SER A 631 7.20 14.01 34.27
N LEU A 632 7.94 13.00 33.83
CA LEU A 632 7.74 12.26 32.59
C LEU A 632 7.76 10.76 32.96
N VAL A 633 6.60 10.11 32.96
CA VAL A 633 6.49 8.68 33.30
C VAL A 633 5.83 7.96 32.14
N ALA A 634 6.53 6.98 31.56
CA ALA A 634 5.97 6.10 30.55
C ALA A 634 5.55 4.79 31.22
N ASN A 635 4.25 4.47 31.14
CA ASN A 635 3.77 3.17 31.61
C ASN A 635 4.22 2.09 30.61
N ILE A 636 4.42 0.89 31.12
CA ILE A 636 4.71 -0.28 30.30
C ILE A 636 3.44 -0.74 29.57
N GLU A 637 3.56 -0.98 28.27
CA GLU A 637 2.52 -1.65 27.51
C GLU A 637 2.61 -3.16 27.76
N THR A 638 1.53 -3.73 28.29
CA THR A 638 1.47 -5.18 28.53
C THR A 638 1.29 -5.93 27.22
N GLN A 639 1.98 -7.06 27.07
CA GLN A 639 1.94 -7.88 25.87
C GLN A 639 1.62 -9.33 26.25
N ILE A 640 0.65 -9.95 25.57
CA ILE A 640 0.33 -11.36 25.79
C ILE A 640 1.45 -12.21 25.18
N ALA A 641 1.82 -13.32 25.82
CA ALA A 641 2.73 -14.30 25.22
C ALA A 641 2.11 -14.94 23.96
N GLU A 642 2.94 -15.32 23.01
CA GLU A 642 2.53 -15.90 21.73
C GLU A 642 3.43 -17.09 21.39
N ALA A 643 2.82 -18.16 20.88
CA ALA A 643 3.53 -19.37 20.49
C ALA A 643 2.81 -20.15 19.40
N THR A 644 3.59 -20.71 18.49
CA THR A 644 3.13 -21.63 17.46
C THR A 644 3.05 -23.05 18.03
N VAL A 645 1.94 -23.75 17.76
CA VAL A 645 1.73 -25.11 18.26
C VAL A 645 2.17 -26.15 17.25
N TYR A 646 3.09 -27.04 17.65
CA TYR A 646 3.44 -28.24 16.90
C TYR A 646 2.51 -29.40 17.27
N ILE A 647 2.00 -30.05 16.23
CA ILE A 647 1.13 -31.22 16.32
C ILE A 647 1.83 -32.38 15.64
N TYR A 648 1.78 -33.56 16.24
CA TYR A 648 2.30 -34.80 15.65
C TYR A 648 1.31 -35.93 15.89
N GLU A 649 0.91 -36.63 14.83
CA GLU A 649 -0.06 -37.74 14.90
C GLU A 649 -1.37 -37.37 15.62
N GLY A 650 -1.81 -36.12 15.41
CA GLY A 650 -3.02 -35.55 15.99
C GLY A 650 -2.98 -35.28 17.49
N LYS A 651 -1.78 -35.18 18.06
CA LYS A 651 -1.52 -34.80 19.45
C LYS A 651 -0.61 -33.59 19.51
N PHE A 652 -0.77 -32.78 20.56
CA PHE A 652 0.19 -31.72 20.87
C PHE A 652 1.60 -32.32 21.04
N ASP A 653 2.60 -31.75 20.37
CA ASP A 653 4.00 -32.18 20.43
C ASP A 653 4.87 -31.13 21.14
N GLY A 654 4.65 -29.84 20.83
CA GLY A 654 5.36 -28.76 21.48
C GLY A 654 4.86 -27.36 21.11
N LEU A 655 5.52 -26.35 21.67
CA LEU A 655 5.39 -24.93 21.37
C LEU A 655 6.70 -24.40 20.80
N ASP A 656 6.61 -23.59 19.76
CA ASP A 656 7.65 -22.65 19.34
C ASP A 656 7.28 -21.27 19.83
N ILE A 657 8.17 -20.60 20.55
CA ILE A 657 7.82 -19.38 21.26
C ILE A 657 8.14 -18.18 20.39
N ASP A 658 7.09 -17.53 19.90
CA ASP A 658 7.19 -16.33 19.09
C ASP A 658 7.41 -15.09 19.97
N ASN A 659 6.76 -15.05 21.14
CA ASN A 659 6.88 -13.97 22.12
C ASN A 659 6.66 -14.45 23.56
N ASN A 660 7.53 -14.09 24.49
CA ASN A 660 7.40 -14.42 25.92
C ASN A 660 6.34 -13.56 26.65
N GLY A 661 5.85 -12.49 26.00
CA GLY A 661 4.94 -11.51 26.56
C GLY A 661 5.62 -10.53 27.52
N ARG A 662 4.86 -9.53 27.99
CA ARG A 662 5.28 -8.49 28.94
C ARG A 662 4.18 -8.14 29.93
N GLY A 663 4.56 -7.88 31.17
CA GLY A 663 3.72 -7.41 32.27
C GLY A 663 3.17 -8.50 33.17
N TYR A 664 3.65 -9.73 33.04
CA TYR A 664 3.28 -10.82 33.94
C TYR A 664 3.90 -10.62 35.33
N THR A 665 3.16 -11.00 36.37
CA THR A 665 3.56 -10.82 37.79
C THR A 665 3.83 -12.15 38.49
N GLY A 666 3.75 -13.24 37.73
CA GLY A 666 3.97 -14.60 38.16
C GLY A 666 3.75 -15.55 36.99
N ILE A 667 3.82 -16.86 37.28
CA ILE A 667 3.52 -17.90 36.31
C ILE A 667 2.07 -17.73 35.83
N PHE A 668 1.87 -17.74 34.52
CA PHE A 668 0.58 -17.63 33.85
C PHE A 668 0.21 -18.94 33.16
N ASN A 669 -1.09 -19.11 32.83
CA ASN A 669 -1.54 -20.34 32.18
C ASN A 669 -1.48 -20.21 30.66
N VAL A 670 -1.39 -21.38 30.03
CA VAL A 670 -1.58 -21.54 28.60
C VAL A 670 -2.52 -22.72 28.36
N SER A 671 -3.42 -22.55 27.42
CA SER A 671 -4.34 -23.58 26.96
C SER A 671 -4.12 -23.85 25.48
N ILE A 672 -4.29 -25.12 25.07
CA ILE A 672 -4.18 -25.53 23.67
C ILE A 672 -5.58 -25.80 23.15
N GLU A 673 -6.04 -24.89 22.31
CA GLU A 673 -7.41 -24.90 21.77
C GLU A 673 -7.38 -25.18 20.26
N PRO A 674 -8.47 -25.73 19.68
CA PRO A 674 -8.62 -25.76 18.24
C PRO A 674 -8.53 -24.35 17.65
N THR A 675 -7.78 -24.20 16.55
CA THR A 675 -7.55 -22.89 15.92
C THR A 675 -8.86 -22.24 15.45
N ILE A 676 -9.79 -23.04 14.94
CA ILE A 676 -11.13 -22.62 14.49
C ILE A 676 -12.16 -23.33 15.35
N THR A 677 -13.20 -22.61 15.77
CA THR A 677 -14.32 -23.22 16.52
C THR A 677 -14.95 -24.37 15.71
N GLY A 678 -15.06 -25.55 16.33
CA GLY A 678 -15.60 -26.76 15.69
C GLY A 678 -14.56 -27.61 14.97
N ALA A 679 -13.31 -27.17 14.85
CA ALA A 679 -12.21 -28.05 14.45
C ALA A 679 -11.97 -29.12 15.54
N PRO A 680 -11.51 -30.33 15.17
CA PRO A 680 -11.31 -31.41 16.11
C PRO A 680 -10.07 -31.16 16.99
N GLY A 681 -10.02 -31.81 18.15
CA GLY A 681 -8.89 -31.74 19.09
C GLY A 681 -9.28 -31.22 20.46
N THR A 682 -8.91 -31.94 21.52
CA THR A 682 -9.14 -31.52 22.90
C THR A 682 -8.12 -32.13 23.86
N GLY A 683 -8.06 -31.61 25.08
CA GLY A 683 -7.46 -32.28 26.24
C GLY A 683 -5.95 -32.13 26.38
N ALA A 684 -5.29 -31.35 25.51
CA ALA A 684 -3.89 -30.99 25.73
C ALA A 684 -3.77 -30.08 26.97
N LYS A 685 -2.83 -30.41 27.84
CA LYS A 685 -2.54 -29.72 29.09
C LYS A 685 -1.03 -29.65 29.29
N LEU A 686 -0.53 -28.46 29.59
CA LEU A 686 0.87 -28.24 29.89
C LEU A 686 1.01 -27.21 31.01
N THR A 687 2.11 -27.28 31.74
CA THR A 687 2.49 -26.31 32.78
C THR A 687 3.71 -25.54 32.30
N LEU A 688 3.68 -24.21 32.35
CA LEU A 688 4.87 -23.40 32.11
C LEU A 688 5.89 -23.64 33.23
N THR A 689 7.13 -23.93 32.87
CA THR A 689 8.22 -24.20 33.81
C THR A 689 9.39 -23.29 33.51
N ASP A 690 10.23 -23.03 34.50
CA ASP A 690 11.47 -22.26 34.33
C ASP A 690 11.24 -20.83 33.78
N GLY A 691 11.12 -19.92 34.72
CA GLY A 691 11.10 -18.48 34.51
C GLY A 691 11.64 -17.78 35.75
N GLY A 692 11.85 -16.48 35.65
CA GLY A 692 12.44 -15.68 36.70
C GLY A 692 11.70 -14.38 36.91
N PHE A 693 12.07 -13.66 37.96
CA PHE A 693 11.67 -12.27 38.13
C PHE A 693 12.84 -11.40 37.73
N ASP A 694 12.59 -10.40 36.89
CA ASP A 694 13.53 -9.33 36.68
C ASP A 694 13.75 -8.61 38.02
N SER A 695 15.01 -8.52 38.44
CA SER A 695 15.35 -7.94 39.74
C SER A 695 15.03 -6.45 39.86
N GLN A 696 14.95 -5.76 38.72
CA GLN A 696 14.65 -4.33 38.62
C GLN A 696 13.15 -4.13 38.45
N THR A 697 12.53 -4.68 37.40
CA THR A 697 11.13 -4.38 37.05
C THR A 697 10.12 -5.18 37.87
N ARG A 698 10.57 -6.26 38.54
CA ARG A 698 9.73 -7.27 39.23
C ARG A 698 8.78 -8.01 38.31
N GLU A 699 8.98 -7.91 37.00
CA GLU A 699 8.22 -8.62 35.99
C GLU A 699 8.66 -10.09 35.96
N TYR A 700 7.69 -11.00 35.88
CA TYR A 700 7.95 -12.40 35.63
C TYR A 700 8.23 -12.59 34.14
N PHE A 701 9.43 -13.07 33.81
CA PHE A 701 9.78 -13.48 32.46
C PHE A 701 9.77 -15.01 32.35
N TRP A 702 9.15 -15.51 31.30
CA TRP A 702 9.14 -16.93 30.95
C TRP A 702 10.24 -17.22 29.93
N ASN A 703 11.06 -18.26 30.15
CA ASN A 703 12.16 -18.63 29.25
C ASN A 703 11.72 -19.59 28.13
N GLY A 704 10.43 -19.70 27.86
CA GLY A 704 9.87 -20.60 26.84
C GLY A 704 9.77 -22.08 27.26
N ASN A 705 10.21 -22.43 28.47
CA ASN A 705 10.23 -23.81 28.95
C ASN A 705 8.84 -24.27 29.46
N TYR A 706 8.49 -25.53 29.22
CA TYR A 706 7.22 -26.09 29.71
C TYR A 706 7.31 -27.61 29.91
N PHE A 707 6.39 -28.12 30.71
CA PHE A 707 6.17 -29.54 30.92
C PHE A 707 4.81 -29.96 30.38
N THR A 708 4.78 -30.92 29.46
CA THR A 708 3.56 -31.46 28.87
C THR A 708 2.94 -32.51 29.80
N GLU A 709 1.82 -32.19 30.44
CA GLU A 709 1.10 -33.12 31.32
C GLU A 709 0.24 -34.11 30.51
N ASN A 710 -0.46 -33.60 29.50
CA ASN A 710 -1.29 -34.39 28.59
C ASN A 710 -1.15 -33.83 27.18
N ARG A 711 -0.88 -34.69 26.21
CA ARG A 711 -0.73 -34.30 24.80
C ARG A 711 -2.07 -34.09 24.08
N GLY A 712 -3.19 -34.43 24.72
CA GLY A 712 -4.51 -34.40 24.10
C GLY A 712 -4.63 -35.38 22.93
N SER A 713 -5.68 -35.23 22.13
CA SER A 713 -5.88 -36.02 20.91
C SER A 713 -6.88 -35.38 19.96
N GLY A 714 -6.80 -35.74 18.69
CA GLY A 714 -7.76 -35.36 17.64
C GLY A 714 -7.45 -34.03 16.95
N TYR A 715 -6.35 -33.36 17.30
CA TYR A 715 -5.92 -32.16 16.59
C TYR A 715 -5.49 -32.52 15.15
N LEU A 716 -5.57 -31.58 14.22
CA LEU A 716 -5.05 -31.75 12.87
C LEU A 716 -3.78 -30.92 12.70
N GLU A 717 -2.74 -31.47 12.10
CA GLU A 717 -1.52 -30.69 11.79
C GLU A 717 -1.83 -29.53 10.85
N ASN A 718 -2.68 -29.77 9.85
CA ASN A 718 -3.27 -28.76 9.00
C ASN A 718 -4.79 -28.99 8.94
N LEU A 719 -5.58 -27.94 9.13
CA LEU A 719 -7.04 -27.98 8.97
C LEU A 719 -7.47 -28.22 7.54
N ASN A 720 -6.59 -27.95 6.58
CA ASN A 720 -6.74 -28.40 5.20
C ASN A 720 -6.00 -29.72 4.97
N GLN A 721 -6.53 -30.56 4.09
CA GLN A 721 -5.87 -31.77 3.65
C GLN A 721 -4.50 -31.45 3.02
N GLN A 722 -3.45 -32.10 3.49
CA GLN A 722 -2.10 -31.96 2.93
C GLN A 722 -1.86 -32.80 1.68
N SER A 723 -2.93 -33.14 0.94
CA SER A 723 -2.76 -33.83 -0.34
C SER A 723 -1.89 -32.97 -1.26
N SER A 724 -0.92 -33.59 -1.95
CA SER A 724 -0.22 -32.94 -3.05
C SER A 724 -1.24 -32.35 -4.01
N ILE A 725 -1.01 -31.12 -4.50
CA ILE A 725 -1.83 -30.46 -5.52
C ILE A 725 -2.21 -31.50 -6.59
N VAL A 726 -3.49 -31.80 -6.68
CA VAL A 726 -4.00 -32.77 -7.66
C VAL A 726 -4.24 -31.99 -8.95
N ASN A 727 -3.46 -32.29 -9.98
CA ASN A 727 -3.66 -31.73 -11.31
C ASN A 727 -4.81 -32.44 -12.02
N TYR A 728 -5.43 -31.76 -12.99
CA TYR A 728 -6.39 -32.35 -13.90
C TYR A 728 -5.79 -33.60 -14.57
N SER A 729 -6.48 -34.75 -14.42
CA SER A 729 -5.98 -36.05 -14.91
C SER A 729 -6.63 -36.50 -16.22
N GLY A 730 -7.53 -35.71 -16.79
CA GLY A 730 -8.29 -36.13 -17.97
C GLY A 730 -7.47 -36.11 -19.25
N THR A 731 -7.76 -37.06 -20.14
CA THR A 731 -7.18 -37.12 -21.49
C THR A 731 -8.07 -36.38 -22.48
N SER A 732 -7.49 -35.58 -23.37
CA SER A 732 -8.24 -34.88 -24.43
C SER A 732 -8.68 -35.80 -25.58
N THR A 733 -8.05 -36.97 -25.75
CA THR A 733 -8.36 -37.91 -26.85
C THR A 733 -8.24 -39.35 -26.38
N VAL A 734 -9.19 -40.20 -26.78
CA VAL A 734 -9.19 -41.63 -26.48
C VAL A 734 -9.40 -42.44 -27.76
N ASN A 735 -8.63 -43.51 -27.96
CA ASN A 735 -8.83 -44.45 -29.06
C ASN A 735 -9.80 -45.56 -28.63
N VAL A 736 -10.87 -45.77 -29.39
CA VAL A 736 -11.91 -46.78 -29.11
C VAL A 736 -12.25 -47.60 -30.35
N LYS A 737 -12.44 -48.91 -30.17
CA LYS A 737 -12.85 -49.86 -31.22
C LYS A 737 -14.34 -50.18 -31.14
N SER A 738 -14.94 -50.59 -32.25
CA SER A 738 -16.34 -51.03 -32.29
C SER A 738 -16.63 -52.11 -31.22
N GLY A 739 -17.64 -51.88 -30.39
CA GLY A 739 -18.04 -52.73 -29.27
C GLY A 739 -17.17 -52.62 -28.01
N GLU A 740 -16.09 -51.84 -28.02
CA GLU A 740 -15.23 -51.65 -26.85
C GLU A 740 -15.95 -50.85 -25.76
N VAL A 741 -15.76 -51.25 -24.51
CA VAL A 741 -16.07 -50.44 -23.33
C VAL A 741 -14.77 -49.93 -22.75
N LYS A 742 -14.54 -48.62 -22.85
CA LYS A 742 -13.34 -47.96 -22.32
C LYS A 742 -13.65 -47.27 -21.00
N THR A 743 -12.76 -47.38 -20.02
CA THR A 743 -12.90 -46.67 -18.74
C THR A 743 -11.90 -45.52 -18.66
N ILE A 744 -12.38 -44.31 -18.40
CA ILE A 744 -11.58 -43.08 -18.29
C ILE A 744 -12.00 -42.34 -17.02
N ASN A 745 -11.17 -42.40 -15.98
CA ASN A 745 -11.42 -41.67 -14.74
C ASN A 745 -10.73 -40.31 -14.79
N VAL A 746 -11.45 -39.25 -14.40
CA VAL A 746 -10.97 -37.87 -14.46
C VAL A 746 -11.05 -37.25 -13.09
N LYS A 747 -9.91 -36.74 -12.62
CA LYS A 747 -9.85 -35.86 -11.46
C LYS A 747 -9.75 -34.44 -11.95
N TYR A 748 -10.65 -33.58 -11.52
CA TYR A 748 -10.60 -32.14 -11.77
C TYR A 748 -9.54 -31.44 -10.91
N GLY A 749 -9.15 -32.07 -9.81
CA GLY A 749 -8.10 -31.57 -8.93
C GLY A 749 -8.57 -30.50 -7.96
N THR A 750 -7.62 -29.74 -7.42
CA THR A 750 -7.86 -28.71 -6.39
C THR A 750 -8.37 -27.38 -6.95
N GLY A 751 -8.42 -27.24 -8.28
CA GLY A 751 -8.88 -26.03 -8.97
C GLY A 751 -7.99 -24.79 -8.79
N LYS A 752 -8.45 -23.68 -9.38
CA LYS A 752 -7.88 -22.34 -9.24
C LYS A 752 -8.89 -21.40 -8.63
N ARG A 753 -8.55 -20.86 -7.47
CA ARG A 753 -9.38 -19.96 -6.70
C ARG A 753 -9.44 -18.63 -7.44
N GLN A 754 -10.63 -18.03 -7.45
CA GLN A 754 -10.87 -16.71 -8.02
C GLN A 754 -10.61 -15.59 -7.00
N GLN A 755 -10.25 -15.97 -5.77
CA GLN A 755 -9.88 -15.08 -4.68
C GLN A 755 -8.53 -15.51 -4.12
N VAL A 756 -7.67 -14.53 -3.84
CA VAL A 756 -6.39 -14.78 -3.17
C VAL A 756 -6.68 -15.09 -1.71
N VAL A 757 -6.42 -16.34 -1.32
CA VAL A 757 -6.52 -16.80 0.07
C VAL A 757 -5.26 -17.58 0.41
N GLY A 758 -4.85 -17.48 1.68
CA GLY A 758 -3.63 -18.10 2.15
C GLY A 758 -3.74 -18.61 3.57
N GLY A 759 -2.62 -19.17 4.02
CA GLY A 759 -2.39 -19.69 5.35
C GLY A 759 -1.02 -19.24 5.80
N ASN A 760 -0.71 -19.33 7.09
CA ASN A 760 0.62 -19.00 7.59
C ASN A 760 1.64 -19.87 6.84
N VAL A 761 2.58 -19.22 6.15
CA VAL A 761 3.72 -19.92 5.56
C VAL A 761 4.60 -20.29 6.75
N ILE A 762 4.44 -21.49 7.30
CA ILE A 762 5.41 -22.00 8.25
C ILE A 762 6.74 -22.07 7.48
N PRO A 763 7.81 -21.40 7.94
CA PRO A 763 9.14 -21.71 7.44
C PRO A 763 9.43 -23.16 7.81
N LEU A 764 9.30 -24.05 6.83
CA LEU A 764 9.58 -25.49 6.96
C LEU A 764 11.03 -25.75 7.40
#